data_AF-A0A841FBN3-F1
#
_entry.id   AF-A0A841FBN3-F1
#
_cell.length_a   1.000
_cell.length_b   1.000
_cell.length_c   1.000
_cell.angle_alpha   90.00
_cell.angle_beta   90.00
_cell.angle_gamma   90.00
#
_symmetry.space_group_name_H-M   'P 1'
#
loop_
_entity.id
_entity.type
_entity.pdbx_description
1 polymer ?
#
loop_
_entity_poly.entity_id
_entity_poly.type
_entity_poly.pdbx_seq_one_letter_code
_entity_poly.pdbx_strand_id
1 'polypeptide(L)'
;MKITLDTPLKTPLGGKTAEALDDAFGLRTVGDLLRHYPRRYAERGERTDLGTLEVGEQVTVMGEIRAVNRRAMRNRRGSILEVIIGDGGYTLSLTFFNQPWRERELLVGRWGLFAGKVTDFRGKRQLNGPDYRLLPDTEEAGEDLTAALTPGAVAGEGARAAEVMEEFAGALIPVYPAAAKVPSWTLAKCVRTVLDTVTLDGPDFLPRGLREEHKLLGFAKAIHDIHRPGSKGELYAAVKRLKWEEAFGLQMVLVRRKASARAVKGKARPQRGDGILAAFDASLPFTLTEGQREVGGDIAADLATPHPMHRLLQGEVGSGKTLVSVRAMLQVVDAGGQAALLAPTEVLATQHHRTIVELLGAHGRAGELDAAGEATRVTLVTGSQGAKARRAALAEAADGTAGIVVGTHALLYDGVDFADLGLVVVDEQHRFGVEQRDALRAKAEVPPHVLVMTATPIPRTVAMTVYGDLEVSALAQLPKGRSPITTHVVPGTDERWMRRSWQRIREEVQAGHQAYIVAPRIGGDDDDKPPKDDDGRRPPVAVMDVGPALAEGALHDLRVGILHGRMPAEEKDAIMRAFKARELDVIVATTVIEVGVDVPNATMMVILDADRFGVSQLHQLRGRVGRGSAAGLCLLVSESAPGSPAAERLAAVAETTDGFRLAELDLEQRREGDVLGEAQSGHRSSVKLLSLLKDADLIRAAREAAVVIVDDDPDLVRHPALAAAVAALVDDERAEYLEKG
;
A
#
# COMPACT_ATOMS: atom_id res chain seq x y z
N MET A 1 -26.44 10.89 34.29
CA MET A 1 -25.09 11.25 33.81
C MET A 1 -25.18 11.31 32.30
N LYS A 2 -24.79 12.41 31.64
CA LYS A 2 -24.86 12.48 30.17
C LYS A 2 -23.80 11.55 29.60
N ILE A 3 -24.21 10.61 28.75
CA ILE A 3 -23.30 9.69 28.05
C ILE A 3 -22.82 10.42 26.80
N THR A 4 -21.51 10.63 26.70
CA THR A 4 -20.81 11.28 25.58
C THR A 4 -19.91 10.28 24.86
N LEU A 5 -19.29 10.68 23.75
CA LEU A 5 -18.36 9.83 22.99
C LEU A 5 -17.16 9.36 23.85
N ASP A 6 -16.66 10.20 24.74
CA ASP A 6 -15.50 9.87 25.61
C ASP A 6 -15.87 8.99 26.81
N THR A 7 -17.16 8.69 27.00
CA THR A 7 -17.62 7.89 28.14
C THR A 7 -17.13 6.45 28.02
N PRO A 8 -16.50 5.86 29.05
CA PRO A 8 -16.08 4.46 29.03
C PRO A 8 -17.26 3.50 28.86
N LEU A 9 -17.10 2.46 28.04
CA LEU A 9 -18.16 1.46 27.72
C LEU A 9 -18.69 0.72 28.95
N LYS A 10 -17.92 0.65 30.04
CA LYS A 10 -18.35 0.08 31.32
C LYS A 10 -19.60 0.75 31.86
N THR A 11 -19.82 2.03 31.55
CA THR A 11 -20.97 2.81 32.01
C THR A 11 -22.29 2.39 31.33
N PRO A 12 -22.40 2.42 29.98
CA PRO A 12 -23.63 1.99 29.29
C PRO A 12 -23.82 0.48 29.15
N LEU A 13 -22.75 -0.34 29.13
CA LEU A 13 -22.84 -1.77 28.79
C LEU A 13 -22.51 -2.72 29.95
N GLY A 14 -21.95 -2.20 31.04
CA GLY A 14 -21.44 -3.01 32.16
C GLY A 14 -20.05 -3.61 31.93
N GLY A 15 -19.39 -4.00 33.02
CA GLY A 15 -17.97 -4.40 33.02
C GLY A 15 -17.64 -5.60 32.12
N LYS A 16 -18.41 -6.69 32.21
CA LYS A 16 -18.15 -7.93 31.45
C LYS A 16 -18.22 -7.73 29.94
N THR A 17 -19.21 -6.97 29.46
CA THR A 17 -19.39 -6.72 28.02
C THR A 17 -18.33 -5.74 27.52
N ALA A 18 -17.99 -4.72 28.30
CA ALA A 18 -16.91 -3.79 27.95
C ALA A 18 -15.54 -4.49 27.88
N GLU A 19 -15.23 -5.38 28.82
CA GLU A 19 -13.98 -6.17 28.80
C GLU A 19 -13.90 -7.08 27.57
N ALA A 20 -15.01 -7.74 27.20
CA ALA A 20 -15.04 -8.56 25.99
C ALA A 20 -14.84 -7.76 24.70
N LEU A 21 -15.28 -6.49 24.65
CA LEU A 21 -15.10 -5.59 23.51
C LEU A 21 -13.67 -5.03 23.43
N ASP A 22 -13.04 -4.73 24.57
CA ASP A 22 -11.65 -4.30 24.66
C ASP A 22 -10.70 -5.46 24.27
N ASP A 23 -10.90 -6.65 24.84
CA ASP A 23 -10.09 -7.84 24.53
C ASP A 23 -10.15 -8.26 23.05
N ALA A 24 -11.32 -8.09 22.42
CA ALA A 24 -11.54 -8.54 21.05
C ALA A 24 -11.14 -7.51 19.99
N PHE A 25 -11.32 -6.21 20.29
CA PHE A 25 -11.27 -5.14 19.29
C PHE A 25 -10.59 -3.85 19.79
N GLY A 26 -10.15 -3.79 21.05
CA GLY A 26 -9.56 -2.58 21.66
C GLY A 26 -10.57 -1.44 21.88
N LEU A 27 -11.87 -1.74 21.92
CA LEU A 27 -12.93 -0.73 22.06
C LEU A 27 -13.14 -0.38 23.54
N ARG A 28 -12.83 0.86 23.94
CA ARG A 28 -12.85 1.30 25.36
C ARG A 28 -13.92 2.34 25.65
N THR A 29 -14.22 3.19 24.67
CA THR A 29 -15.16 4.31 24.80
C THR A 29 -16.42 4.14 23.92
N VAL A 30 -17.46 4.92 24.23
CA VAL A 30 -18.66 5.02 23.39
C VAL A 30 -18.32 5.42 21.95
N GLY A 31 -17.38 6.34 21.77
CA GLY A 31 -16.87 6.75 20.47
C GLY A 31 -16.20 5.62 19.71
N ASP A 32 -15.41 4.78 20.39
CA ASP A 32 -14.78 3.62 19.77
C ASP A 32 -15.85 2.66 19.20
N LEU A 33 -16.89 2.36 19.99
CA LEU A 33 -17.97 1.47 19.57
C LEU A 33 -18.82 2.04 18.43
N LEU A 34 -19.17 3.33 18.49
CA LEU A 34 -19.95 4.00 17.43
C LEU A 34 -19.12 4.27 16.15
N ARG A 35 -17.80 4.16 16.22
CA ARG A 35 -16.92 4.17 15.05
C ARG A 35 -16.53 2.76 14.61
N HIS A 36 -17.12 1.71 15.18
CA HIS A 36 -16.98 0.32 14.71
C HIS A 36 -18.08 0.01 13.69
N TYR A 37 -17.88 0.44 12.45
CA TYR A 37 -18.91 0.42 11.42
C TYR A 37 -19.24 -1.00 10.90
N PRO A 38 -20.48 -1.24 10.43
CA PRO A 38 -20.82 -2.48 9.74
C PRO A 38 -19.99 -2.67 8.44
N ARG A 39 -19.51 -3.89 8.19
CA ARG A 39 -18.79 -4.26 6.94
C ARG A 39 -19.74 -4.37 5.75
N ARG A 40 -20.97 -4.82 6.00
CA ARG A 40 -22.03 -4.95 4.99
C ARG A 40 -23.40 -4.85 5.64
N TYR A 41 -24.42 -4.67 4.81
CA TYR A 41 -25.82 -4.70 5.22
C TYR A 41 -26.49 -5.84 4.47
N ALA A 42 -27.11 -6.75 5.19
CA ALA A 42 -27.79 -7.89 4.62
C ALA A 42 -29.29 -7.59 4.47
N GLU A 43 -29.85 -7.89 3.30
CA GLU A 43 -31.30 -7.86 3.05
C GLU A 43 -31.82 -9.30 2.91
N ARG A 44 -32.99 -9.58 3.48
CA ARG A 44 -33.63 -10.89 3.32
C ARG A 44 -33.83 -11.17 1.81
N GLY A 45 -33.19 -12.22 1.31
CA GLY A 45 -33.24 -12.64 -0.11
C GLY A 45 -32.17 -12.04 -1.03
N GLU A 46 -31.26 -11.20 -0.54
CA GLU A 46 -30.11 -10.71 -1.31
C GLU A 46 -28.90 -11.65 -1.13
N ARG A 47 -28.29 -12.05 -2.26
CA ARG A 47 -27.26 -13.10 -2.33
C ARG A 47 -25.99 -12.71 -1.58
N THR A 48 -25.67 -13.42 -0.50
CA THR A 48 -24.35 -13.46 0.12
C THR A 48 -23.42 -14.29 -0.77
N ASP A 49 -22.31 -13.71 -1.20
CA ASP A 49 -21.28 -14.46 -1.92
C ASP A 49 -20.49 -15.37 -0.95
N LEU A 50 -21.01 -16.57 -0.74
CA LEU A 50 -20.37 -17.61 0.08
C LEU A 50 -19.09 -18.17 -0.60
N GLY A 51 -18.83 -17.82 -1.86
CA GLY A 51 -17.69 -18.25 -2.66
C GLY A 51 -16.37 -17.54 -2.33
N THR A 52 -16.42 -16.38 -1.67
CA THR A 52 -15.22 -15.59 -1.31
C THR A 52 -14.70 -15.86 0.11
N LEU A 53 -15.30 -16.80 0.85
CA LEU A 53 -14.92 -17.11 2.22
C LEU A 53 -13.56 -17.81 2.30
N GLU A 54 -12.59 -17.21 3.00
CA GLU A 54 -11.25 -17.77 3.22
C GLU A 54 -11.23 -18.76 4.39
N VAL A 55 -10.50 -19.86 4.25
CA VAL A 55 -10.34 -20.85 5.32
C VAL A 55 -9.55 -20.21 6.47
N GLY A 56 -10.10 -20.26 7.68
CA GLY A 56 -9.51 -19.63 8.87
C GLY A 56 -10.19 -18.33 9.30
N GLU A 57 -10.98 -17.69 8.43
CA GLU A 57 -11.67 -16.43 8.71
C GLU A 57 -12.85 -16.64 9.69
N GLN A 58 -13.09 -15.69 10.59
CA GLN A 58 -14.31 -15.60 11.41
C GLN A 58 -15.36 -14.80 10.65
N VAL A 59 -16.50 -15.43 10.32
CA VAL A 59 -17.50 -14.82 9.43
C VAL A 59 -18.90 -14.92 10.03
N THR A 60 -19.75 -13.95 9.69
CA THR A 60 -21.19 -14.00 9.93
C THR A 60 -21.93 -14.03 8.59
N VAL A 61 -22.65 -15.11 8.33
CA VAL A 61 -23.39 -15.34 7.09
C VAL A 61 -24.89 -15.41 7.36
N MET A 62 -25.69 -14.88 6.45
CA MET A 62 -27.13 -15.05 6.45
C MET A 62 -27.47 -16.16 5.46
N GLY A 63 -28.42 -17.03 5.80
CA GLY A 63 -28.86 -18.06 4.87
C GLY A 63 -30.14 -18.74 5.33
N GLU A 64 -30.81 -19.34 4.35
CA GLU A 64 -31.96 -20.22 4.57
C GLU A 64 -31.47 -21.63 4.87
N ILE A 65 -32.05 -22.28 5.86
CA ILE A 65 -31.77 -23.68 6.16
C ILE A 65 -32.41 -24.55 5.08
N ARG A 66 -31.57 -25.21 4.27
CA ARG A 66 -32.00 -26.06 3.14
C ARG A 66 -32.13 -27.53 3.52
N ALA A 67 -31.24 -28.01 4.38
CA ALA A 67 -31.27 -29.40 4.84
C ALA A 67 -30.66 -29.53 6.24
N VAL A 68 -31.16 -30.50 7.01
CA VAL A 68 -30.68 -30.82 8.35
C VAL A 68 -30.49 -32.33 8.39
N ASN A 69 -29.24 -32.77 8.53
CA ASN A 69 -28.87 -34.17 8.48
C ASN A 69 -28.18 -34.57 9.78
N ARG A 70 -28.71 -35.59 10.45
CA ARG A 70 -28.09 -36.16 11.64
C ARG A 70 -27.39 -37.47 11.30
N ARG A 71 -26.13 -37.61 11.70
CA ARG A 71 -25.37 -38.86 11.56
C ARG A 71 -24.65 -39.25 12.85
N ALA A 72 -24.54 -40.56 13.09
CA ALA A 72 -23.70 -41.09 14.16
C ALA A 72 -22.22 -41.08 13.74
N MET A 73 -21.31 -40.80 14.68
CA MET A 73 -19.87 -40.87 14.41
C MET A 73 -19.43 -42.32 14.24
N ARG A 74 -18.68 -42.64 13.17
CA ARG A 74 -18.24 -44.02 12.88
C ARG A 74 -17.12 -44.55 13.79
N ASN A 75 -16.20 -43.67 14.23
CA ASN A 75 -14.98 -44.08 14.97
C ASN A 75 -14.95 -43.64 16.45
N ARG A 76 -15.98 -42.95 16.95
CA ARG A 76 -16.10 -42.49 18.35
C ARG A 76 -17.58 -42.46 18.77
N ARG A 77 -17.87 -42.56 20.08
CA ARG A 77 -19.23 -42.32 20.59
C ARG A 77 -19.58 -40.84 20.40
N GLY A 78 -20.66 -40.56 19.67
CA GLY A 78 -21.12 -39.20 19.42
C GLY A 78 -22.07 -39.07 18.22
N SER A 79 -22.66 -37.88 18.07
CA SER A 79 -23.50 -37.53 16.92
C SER A 79 -22.98 -36.27 16.25
N ILE A 80 -23.18 -36.17 14.93
CA ILE A 80 -22.89 -34.98 14.13
C ILE A 80 -24.23 -34.52 13.55
N LEU A 81 -24.57 -33.26 13.79
CA LEU A 81 -25.66 -32.58 13.11
C LEU A 81 -25.04 -31.69 12.03
N GLU A 82 -25.36 -31.98 10.78
CA GLU A 82 -24.92 -31.23 9.61
C GLU A 82 -26.12 -30.43 9.08
N VAL A 83 -26.04 -29.11 9.13
CA VAL A 83 -27.07 -28.21 8.63
C VAL A 83 -26.55 -27.50 7.39
N ILE A 84 -27.22 -27.66 6.27
CA ILE A 84 -26.86 -27.00 5.02
C ILE A 84 -27.68 -25.72 4.92
N ILE A 85 -26.98 -24.60 4.88
CA ILE A 85 -27.60 -23.30 4.59
C ILE A 85 -27.31 -22.90 3.14
N GLY A 86 -28.24 -22.18 2.53
CA GLY A 86 -28.12 -21.71 1.17
C GLY A 86 -28.73 -20.34 0.96
N ASP A 87 -28.19 -19.60 -0.01
CA ASP A 87 -28.60 -18.25 -0.36
C ASP A 87 -28.81 -18.10 -1.89
N GLY A 88 -29.47 -19.09 -2.49
CA GLY A 88 -29.88 -19.08 -3.90
C GLY A 88 -28.79 -19.34 -4.96
N GLY A 89 -27.51 -19.50 -4.58
CA GLY A 89 -26.42 -19.80 -5.54
C GLY A 89 -25.31 -20.74 -5.01
N TYR A 90 -24.94 -20.62 -3.74
CA TYR A 90 -23.93 -21.46 -3.07
C TYR A 90 -24.48 -22.04 -1.77
N THR A 91 -23.93 -23.16 -1.32
CA THR A 91 -24.31 -23.80 -0.04
C THR A 91 -23.12 -23.83 0.91
N LEU A 92 -23.38 -23.66 2.20
CA LEU A 92 -22.39 -23.77 3.27
C LEU A 92 -22.87 -24.80 4.29
N SER A 93 -21.98 -25.68 4.72
CA SER A 93 -22.29 -26.70 5.72
C SER A 93 -21.99 -26.18 7.13
N LEU A 94 -22.90 -26.37 8.07
CA LEU A 94 -22.73 -26.07 9.49
C LEU A 94 -22.66 -27.39 10.24
N THR A 95 -21.53 -27.64 10.90
CA THR A 95 -21.27 -28.93 11.54
C THR A 95 -21.27 -28.77 13.05
N PHE A 96 -22.23 -29.42 13.74
CA PHE A 96 -22.31 -29.45 15.20
C PHE A 96 -21.98 -30.84 15.74
N PHE A 97 -21.00 -30.92 16.63
CA PHE A 97 -20.61 -32.17 17.28
C PHE A 97 -21.30 -32.32 18.63
N ASN A 98 -21.96 -33.47 18.85
CA ASN A 98 -22.63 -33.85 20.10
C ASN A 98 -23.71 -32.88 20.60
N GLN A 99 -24.32 -32.12 19.69
CA GLN A 99 -25.39 -31.16 20.00
C GLN A 99 -26.68 -31.48 19.20
N PRO A 100 -27.29 -32.66 19.39
CA PRO A 100 -28.46 -33.08 18.61
C PRO A 100 -29.73 -32.28 18.93
N TRP A 101 -29.76 -31.57 20.06
CA TRP A 101 -30.92 -30.75 20.46
C TRP A 101 -31.22 -29.61 19.48
N ARG A 102 -30.20 -29.12 18.75
CA ARG A 102 -30.33 -28.06 17.74
C ARG A 102 -31.19 -28.47 16.53
N GLU A 103 -31.40 -29.78 16.32
CA GLU A 103 -32.32 -30.33 15.30
C GLU A 103 -33.77 -29.82 15.47
N ARG A 104 -34.16 -29.47 16.70
CA ARG A 104 -35.50 -28.93 17.00
C ARG A 104 -35.64 -27.43 16.70
N GLU A 105 -34.53 -26.71 16.65
CA GLU A 105 -34.51 -25.26 16.44
C GLU A 105 -34.23 -24.89 14.98
N LEU A 106 -33.25 -25.55 14.38
CA LEU A 106 -32.80 -25.36 13.01
C LEU A 106 -33.68 -26.17 12.05
N LEU A 107 -34.88 -25.66 11.75
CA LEU A 107 -35.83 -26.27 10.82
C LEU A 107 -35.60 -25.79 9.39
N VAL A 108 -35.86 -26.67 8.42
CA VAL A 108 -35.78 -26.35 6.99
C VAL A 108 -36.78 -25.24 6.64
N GLY A 109 -36.36 -24.30 5.79
CA GLY A 109 -37.14 -23.13 5.37
C GLY A 109 -36.94 -21.89 6.24
N ARG A 110 -36.40 -22.02 7.46
CA ARG A 110 -36.10 -20.89 8.33
C ARG A 110 -34.85 -20.15 7.89
N TRP A 111 -34.88 -18.83 8.06
CA TRP A 111 -33.72 -17.97 7.85
C TRP A 111 -32.98 -17.70 9.17
N GLY A 112 -31.66 -17.54 9.09
CA GLY A 112 -30.85 -17.22 10.25
C GLY A 112 -29.54 -16.53 9.89
N LEU A 113 -28.96 -15.88 10.90
CA LEU A 113 -27.56 -15.44 10.91
C LEU A 113 -26.73 -16.51 11.60
N PHE A 114 -25.63 -16.91 10.98
CA PHE A 114 -24.71 -17.95 11.47
C PHE A 114 -23.31 -17.37 11.54
N ALA A 115 -22.69 -17.40 12.72
CA ALA A 115 -21.35 -16.86 12.95
C ALA A 115 -20.38 -17.95 13.40
N GLY A 116 -19.21 -18.04 12.76
CA GLY A 116 -18.17 -18.99 13.15
C GLY A 116 -16.94 -18.96 12.25
N LYS A 117 -15.98 -19.82 12.59
CA LYS A 117 -14.73 -19.97 11.82
C LYS A 117 -14.97 -20.83 10.59
N VAL A 118 -14.55 -20.34 9.42
CA VAL A 118 -14.53 -21.09 8.17
C VAL A 118 -13.45 -22.16 8.26
N THR A 119 -13.83 -23.41 8.02
CA THR A 119 -12.93 -24.55 7.95
C THR A 119 -13.17 -25.32 6.66
N ASP A 120 -12.15 -25.98 6.12
CA ASP A 120 -12.32 -26.94 5.03
C ASP A 120 -12.35 -28.37 5.59
N PHE A 121 -13.29 -29.17 5.08
CA PHE A 121 -13.27 -30.61 5.29
C PHE A 121 -13.63 -31.34 4.00
N ARG A 122 -12.65 -32.06 3.44
CA ARG A 122 -12.77 -32.82 2.18
C ARG A 122 -13.13 -31.92 0.98
N GLY A 123 -12.56 -30.72 0.91
CA GLY A 123 -12.80 -29.77 -0.19
C GLY A 123 -14.18 -29.11 -0.12
N LYS A 124 -14.85 -29.18 1.03
CA LYS A 124 -16.10 -28.47 1.31
C LYS A 124 -15.88 -27.51 2.47
N ARG A 125 -16.15 -26.22 2.22
CA ARG A 125 -16.17 -25.19 3.25
C ARG A 125 -17.33 -25.42 4.21
N GLN A 126 -17.05 -25.30 5.50
CA GLN A 126 -18.01 -25.47 6.57
C GLN A 126 -17.71 -24.56 7.77
N LEU A 127 -18.74 -24.23 8.55
CA LEU A 127 -18.59 -23.63 9.87
C LEU A 127 -18.71 -24.73 10.93
N ASN A 128 -17.69 -24.88 11.77
CA ASN A 128 -17.71 -25.85 12.87
C ASN A 128 -18.25 -25.20 14.15
N GLY A 129 -19.38 -25.72 14.63
CA GLY A 129 -20.07 -25.25 15.83
C GLY A 129 -20.40 -23.76 15.83
N PRO A 130 -20.97 -23.20 14.74
CA PRO A 130 -21.27 -21.77 14.68
C PRO A 130 -22.36 -21.38 15.70
N ASP A 131 -22.26 -20.16 16.21
CA ASP A 131 -23.37 -19.52 16.90
C ASP A 131 -24.41 -19.07 15.87
N TYR A 132 -25.69 -19.05 16.25
CA TYR A 132 -26.74 -18.60 15.35
C TYR A 132 -27.81 -17.77 16.03
N ARG A 133 -28.48 -16.97 15.20
CA ARG A 133 -29.71 -16.26 15.54
C ARG A 133 -30.72 -16.45 14.43
N LEU A 134 -31.83 -17.11 14.75
CA LEU A 134 -32.93 -17.33 13.80
C LEU A 134 -33.74 -16.05 13.60
N LEU A 135 -34.18 -15.85 12.36
CA LEU A 135 -35.06 -14.76 11.96
C LEU A 135 -36.52 -15.25 12.02
N PRO A 136 -37.48 -14.39 12.40
CA PRO A 136 -38.88 -14.76 12.50
C PRO A 136 -39.50 -14.90 11.10
N ASP A 137 -40.38 -15.90 10.97
CA ASP A 137 -41.11 -16.22 9.75
C ASP A 137 -42.19 -15.15 9.48
N THR A 138 -42.23 -14.59 8.26
CA THR A 138 -43.15 -13.50 7.91
C THR A 138 -44.59 -13.94 7.69
N GLU A 139 -44.85 -15.24 7.49
CA GLU A 139 -46.20 -15.76 7.22
C GLU A 139 -47.04 -15.94 8.49
N GLU A 140 -46.41 -16.26 9.64
CA GLU A 140 -47.11 -16.33 10.94
C GLU A 140 -47.39 -14.92 11.54
N ALA A 141 -46.69 -13.89 11.05
CA ALA A 141 -46.86 -12.51 11.53
C ALA A 141 -48.21 -11.88 11.11
N GLY A 142 -48.88 -12.40 10.09
CA GLY A 142 -50.16 -11.86 9.62
C GLY A 142 -51.36 -12.25 10.47
N GLU A 143 -51.35 -13.43 11.11
CA GLU A 143 -52.50 -13.95 11.86
C GLU A 143 -52.44 -13.63 13.36
N ASP A 144 -51.25 -13.60 13.97
CA ASP A 144 -51.06 -13.30 15.41
C ASP A 144 -51.25 -11.82 15.79
N LEU A 145 -51.34 -10.93 14.80
CA LEU A 145 -51.59 -9.50 14.99
C LEU A 145 -53.00 -9.20 15.52
N THR A 146 -53.94 -10.13 15.38
CA THR A 146 -55.29 -10.00 15.96
C THR A 146 -55.37 -10.47 17.41
N ALA A 147 -54.47 -11.38 17.83
CA ALA A 147 -54.44 -11.93 19.18
C ALA A 147 -53.53 -11.14 20.15
N ALA A 148 -52.48 -10.49 19.64
CA ALA A 148 -51.55 -9.68 20.45
C ALA A 148 -52.12 -8.33 20.94
N LEU A 149 -53.30 -7.92 20.47
CA LEU A 149 -54.01 -6.71 20.91
C LEU A 149 -54.96 -6.95 22.10
N THR A 150 -55.05 -8.18 22.63
CA THR A 150 -55.79 -8.43 23.88
C THR A 150 -54.88 -8.21 25.10
N PRO A 151 -55.24 -7.30 26.02
CA PRO A 151 -54.45 -7.05 27.22
C PRO A 151 -54.58 -8.25 28.18
N GLY A 152 -53.55 -9.10 28.26
CA GLY A 152 -53.47 -10.16 29.28
C GLY A 152 -52.60 -11.39 29.01
N ALA A 153 -51.96 -11.55 27.84
CA ALA A 153 -51.15 -12.73 27.57
C ALA A 153 -49.70 -12.61 28.06
N VAL A 154 -49.30 -13.60 28.88
CA VAL A 154 -48.01 -13.93 29.49
C VAL A 154 -46.78 -13.17 28.94
N ALA A 155 -46.18 -12.34 29.81
CA ALA A 155 -44.95 -11.59 29.58
C ALA A 155 -43.72 -12.51 29.51
N GLY A 156 -43.17 -12.74 28.31
CA GLY A 156 -41.85 -13.37 28.17
C GLY A 156 -41.44 -13.69 26.73
N GLU A 157 -42.31 -14.35 25.97
CA GLU A 157 -42.01 -14.79 24.59
C GLU A 157 -42.52 -13.83 23.53
N GLY A 158 -43.71 -13.24 23.72
CA GLY A 158 -44.28 -12.26 22.78
C GLY A 158 -43.49 -10.96 22.67
N ALA A 159 -42.88 -10.48 23.76
CA ALA A 159 -42.02 -9.28 23.75
C ALA A 159 -40.69 -9.55 23.02
N ARG A 160 -40.13 -10.76 23.16
CA ARG A 160 -38.95 -11.20 22.41
C ARG A 160 -39.26 -11.36 20.92
N ALA A 161 -40.42 -11.92 20.59
CA ALA A 161 -40.87 -12.05 19.21
C ALA A 161 -41.10 -10.68 18.56
N ALA A 162 -41.77 -9.75 19.26
CA ALA A 162 -41.97 -8.38 18.78
C ALA A 162 -40.67 -7.59 18.59
N GLU A 163 -39.74 -7.65 19.56
CA GLU A 163 -38.40 -7.04 19.42
C GLU A 163 -37.62 -7.60 18.23
N VAL A 164 -37.70 -8.92 18.00
CA VAL A 164 -37.01 -9.61 16.90
C VAL A 164 -37.72 -9.37 15.55
N MET A 165 -39.03 -9.15 15.54
CA MET A 165 -39.79 -8.85 14.32
C MET A 165 -39.53 -7.42 13.84
N GLU A 166 -39.47 -6.46 14.76
CA GLU A 166 -39.05 -5.07 14.50
C GLU A 166 -37.55 -4.99 14.11
N GLU A 167 -36.72 -5.90 14.62
CA GLU A 167 -35.28 -6.01 14.32
C GLU A 167 -34.98 -6.47 12.88
N PHE A 168 -35.92 -7.16 12.21
CA PHE A 168 -35.61 -7.86 10.96
C PHE A 168 -36.66 -7.78 9.85
N ALA A 169 -37.79 -7.08 10.05
CA ALA A 169 -38.80 -6.88 9.00
C ALA A 169 -38.42 -5.68 8.10
N GLY A 170 -38.01 -5.94 6.86
CA GLY A 170 -37.80 -4.91 5.82
C GLY A 170 -36.60 -3.97 6.00
N ALA A 171 -35.83 -4.11 7.09
CA ALA A 171 -34.67 -3.28 7.40
C ALA A 171 -33.35 -3.90 6.91
N LEU A 172 -32.44 -3.04 6.46
CA LEU A 172 -31.04 -3.36 6.18
C LEU A 172 -30.35 -3.85 7.47
N ILE A 173 -29.93 -5.12 7.52
CA ILE A 173 -29.35 -5.72 8.73
C ILE A 173 -27.84 -5.45 8.76
N PRO A 174 -27.30 -4.67 9.72
CA PRO A 174 -25.87 -4.40 9.79
C PRO A 174 -25.09 -5.65 10.22
N VAL A 175 -24.07 -6.01 9.44
CA VAL A 175 -23.13 -7.09 9.75
C VAL A 175 -21.77 -6.49 10.09
N TYR A 176 -21.39 -6.59 11.36
CA TYR A 176 -20.15 -6.06 11.91
C TYR A 176 -18.98 -7.04 11.76
N PRO A 177 -17.72 -6.55 11.72
CA PRO A 177 -16.56 -7.39 11.99
C PRO A 177 -16.71 -8.07 13.36
N ALA A 178 -16.74 -9.40 13.37
CA ALA A 178 -17.05 -10.22 14.54
C ALA A 178 -15.81 -10.97 15.05
N ALA A 179 -15.79 -11.25 16.35
CA ALA A 179 -14.78 -12.07 17.00
C ALA A 179 -15.45 -13.29 17.66
N ALA A 180 -14.69 -14.35 17.95
CA ALA A 180 -15.24 -15.61 18.46
C ALA A 180 -16.10 -15.45 19.74
N LYS A 181 -15.78 -14.47 20.59
CA LYS A 181 -16.55 -14.18 21.83
C LYS A 181 -17.61 -13.08 21.66
N VAL A 182 -17.57 -12.33 20.56
CA VAL A 182 -18.41 -11.16 20.32
C VAL A 182 -18.96 -11.23 18.88
N PRO A 183 -20.08 -11.92 18.66
CA PRO A 183 -20.70 -12.04 17.35
C PRO A 183 -21.40 -10.74 16.93
N SER A 184 -21.66 -10.59 15.62
CA SER A 184 -22.22 -9.35 15.03
C SER A 184 -23.50 -8.86 15.70
N TRP A 185 -24.42 -9.76 16.09
CA TRP A 185 -25.66 -9.35 16.78
C TRP A 185 -25.43 -8.85 18.21
N THR A 186 -24.35 -9.27 18.86
CA THR A 186 -23.98 -8.75 20.18
C THR A 186 -23.45 -7.33 20.04
N LEU A 187 -22.62 -7.07 19.02
CA LEU A 187 -22.21 -5.71 18.65
C LEU A 187 -23.42 -4.82 18.32
N ALA A 188 -24.31 -5.28 17.45
CA ALA A 188 -25.53 -4.55 17.09
C ALA A 188 -26.37 -4.19 18.32
N LYS A 189 -26.51 -5.11 19.28
CA LYS A 189 -27.21 -4.85 20.55
C LYS A 189 -26.49 -3.80 21.41
N CYS A 190 -25.17 -3.89 21.51
CA CYS A 190 -24.37 -2.91 22.27
C CYS A 190 -24.47 -1.51 21.64
N VAL A 191 -24.33 -1.42 20.32
CA VAL A 191 -24.49 -0.19 19.55
C VAL A 191 -25.87 0.41 19.79
N ARG A 192 -26.94 -0.39 19.76
CA ARG A 192 -28.30 0.09 20.03
C ARG A 192 -28.44 0.71 21.42
N THR A 193 -28.03 -0.01 22.46
CA THR A 193 -28.07 0.49 23.84
C THR A 193 -27.33 1.81 23.99
N VAL A 194 -26.21 1.95 23.28
CA VAL A 194 -25.43 3.18 23.29
C VAL A 194 -26.12 4.28 22.48
N LEU A 195 -26.63 4.01 21.28
CA LEU A 195 -27.35 4.99 20.45
C LEU A 195 -28.59 5.56 21.14
N ASP A 196 -29.31 4.74 21.90
CA ASP A 196 -30.53 5.15 22.61
C ASP A 196 -30.21 6.06 23.83
N THR A 197 -28.96 6.08 24.30
CA THR A 197 -28.56 6.76 25.54
C THR A 197 -27.51 7.85 25.35
N VAL A 198 -26.77 7.82 24.25
CA VAL A 198 -25.72 8.78 23.93
C VAL A 198 -26.31 10.12 23.52
N THR A 199 -25.72 11.20 24.00
CA THR A 199 -26.03 12.56 23.55
C THR A 199 -24.95 12.99 22.55
N LEU A 200 -25.34 13.22 21.29
CA LEU A 200 -24.43 13.62 20.20
C LEU A 200 -24.51 15.13 19.87
N ASP A 201 -24.93 15.95 20.83
CA ASP A 201 -25.12 17.41 20.70
C ASP A 201 -23.80 18.21 20.62
N GLY A 202 -22.68 17.54 20.35
CA GLY A 202 -21.37 18.17 20.21
C GLY A 202 -21.28 19.01 18.92
N PRO A 203 -20.36 19.99 18.87
CA PRO A 203 -20.13 20.75 17.66
C PRO A 203 -19.64 19.81 16.54
N ASP A 204 -20.29 19.90 15.37
CA ASP A 204 -19.91 19.11 14.21
C ASP A 204 -18.52 19.54 13.72
N PHE A 205 -17.64 18.55 13.55
CA PHE A 205 -16.32 18.70 13.00
C PHE A 205 -16.32 19.39 11.62
N LEU A 206 -17.31 19.06 10.77
CA LEU A 206 -17.43 19.66 9.45
C LEU A 206 -18.10 21.05 9.56
N PRO A 207 -17.45 22.12 9.06
CA PRO A 207 -18.04 23.45 9.02
C PRO A 207 -19.41 23.45 8.34
N ARG A 208 -20.33 24.28 8.84
CA ARG A 208 -21.70 24.35 8.31
C ARG A 208 -21.75 24.65 6.81
N GLY A 209 -20.93 25.57 6.32
CA GLY A 209 -20.85 25.91 4.90
C GLY A 209 -20.50 24.70 4.03
N LEU A 210 -19.50 23.91 4.44
CA LEU A 210 -19.08 22.69 3.74
C LEU A 210 -20.18 21.63 3.70
N ARG A 211 -20.93 21.47 4.81
CA ARG A 211 -22.06 20.54 4.88
C ARG A 211 -23.20 20.95 3.96
N GLU A 212 -23.53 22.25 3.91
CA GLU A 212 -24.58 22.77 3.04
C GLU A 212 -24.19 22.65 1.55
N GLU A 213 -22.95 22.99 1.20
CA GLU A 213 -22.41 22.90 -0.16
C GLU A 213 -22.44 21.46 -0.71
N HIS A 214 -21.95 20.50 0.07
CA HIS A 214 -21.86 19.09 -0.39
C HIS A 214 -23.09 18.24 -0.02
N LYS A 215 -24.14 18.86 0.54
CA LYS A 215 -25.39 18.22 0.99
C LYS A 215 -25.12 17.05 1.95
N LEU A 216 -24.30 17.31 2.97
CA LEU A 216 -23.88 16.31 3.94
C LEU A 216 -24.77 16.33 5.19
N LEU A 217 -25.06 15.14 5.72
CA LEU A 217 -25.82 14.98 6.98
C LEU A 217 -25.05 15.59 8.17
N GLY A 218 -25.77 15.92 9.23
CA GLY A 218 -25.13 16.21 10.52
C GLY A 218 -24.56 14.92 11.14
N PHE A 219 -23.50 15.06 11.94
CA PHE A 219 -22.79 13.93 12.56
C PHE A 219 -23.72 12.91 13.25
N ALA A 220 -24.64 13.39 14.11
CA ALA A 220 -25.54 12.52 14.87
C ALA A 220 -26.41 11.64 13.96
N LYS A 221 -26.98 12.21 12.89
CA LYS A 221 -27.78 11.45 11.92
C LYS A 221 -26.92 10.48 11.11
N ALA A 222 -25.71 10.86 10.73
CA ALA A 222 -24.81 9.97 10.00
C ALA A 222 -24.39 8.74 10.82
N ILE A 223 -24.10 8.93 12.13
CA ILE A 223 -23.80 7.81 13.04
C ILE A 223 -25.02 6.93 13.27
N HIS A 224 -26.21 7.51 13.41
CA HIS A 224 -27.43 6.72 13.51
C HIS A 224 -27.66 5.88 12.24
N ASP A 225 -27.64 6.52 11.07
CA ASP A 225 -28.02 5.92 9.79
C ASP A 225 -26.97 4.93 9.26
N ILE A 226 -25.69 5.03 9.65
CA ILE A 226 -24.72 3.97 9.33
C ILE A 226 -24.99 2.71 10.17
N HIS A 227 -25.46 2.83 11.41
CA HIS A 227 -25.74 1.64 12.22
C HIS A 227 -27.14 1.08 12.01
N ARG A 228 -28.12 1.96 11.76
CA ARG A 228 -29.55 1.63 11.62
C ARG A 228 -30.18 2.44 10.47
N PRO A 229 -29.82 2.16 9.20
CA PRO A 229 -30.43 2.85 8.08
C PRO A 229 -31.88 2.40 7.88
N GLY A 230 -32.80 3.35 7.69
CA GLY A 230 -34.17 3.07 7.28
C GLY A 230 -34.30 2.75 5.78
N SER A 231 -33.33 3.16 4.97
CA SER A 231 -33.27 2.85 3.54
C SER A 231 -31.84 2.84 2.99
N LYS A 232 -31.63 2.25 1.80
CA LYS A 232 -30.33 2.34 1.09
C LYS A 232 -29.92 3.80 0.86
N GLY A 233 -30.87 4.69 0.56
CA GLY A 233 -30.62 6.12 0.35
C GLY A 233 -30.04 6.82 1.58
N GLU A 234 -30.59 6.55 2.76
CA GLU A 234 -30.06 7.06 4.03
C GLU A 234 -28.67 6.50 4.35
N LEU A 235 -28.47 5.19 4.11
CA LEU A 235 -27.17 4.56 4.25
C LEU A 235 -26.12 5.23 3.35
N TYR A 236 -26.44 5.46 2.07
CA TYR A 236 -25.52 6.13 1.14
C TYR A 236 -25.17 7.54 1.61
N ALA A 237 -26.15 8.30 2.12
CA ALA A 237 -25.93 9.65 2.64
C ALA A 237 -25.05 9.63 3.92
N ALA A 238 -25.26 8.67 4.80
CA ALA A 238 -24.47 8.47 6.02
C ALA A 238 -23.02 8.10 5.70
N VAL A 239 -22.82 7.09 4.83
CA VAL A 239 -21.49 6.68 4.36
C VAL A 239 -20.78 7.82 3.66
N LYS A 240 -21.46 8.55 2.77
CA LYS A 240 -20.88 9.73 2.11
C LYS A 240 -20.40 10.77 3.12
N ARG A 241 -21.22 11.12 4.12
CA ARG A 241 -20.86 12.09 5.16
C ARG A 241 -19.66 11.63 6.00
N LEU A 242 -19.59 10.34 6.36
CA LEU A 242 -18.50 9.82 7.17
C LEU A 242 -17.19 9.67 6.37
N LYS A 243 -17.27 9.28 5.09
CA LYS A 243 -16.12 9.35 4.17
C LYS A 243 -15.59 10.77 4.03
N TRP A 244 -16.48 11.75 3.91
CA TRP A 244 -16.11 13.17 3.91
C TRP A 244 -15.43 13.60 5.21
N GLU A 245 -15.87 13.07 6.37
CA GLU A 245 -15.19 13.32 7.66
C GLU A 245 -13.74 12.86 7.63
N GLU A 246 -13.53 11.60 7.26
CA GLU A 246 -12.22 10.95 7.22
C GLU A 246 -11.30 11.67 6.22
N ALA A 247 -11.79 11.93 5.01
CA ALA A 247 -11.02 12.62 3.99
C ALA A 247 -10.68 14.05 4.40
N PHE A 248 -11.65 14.81 4.93
CA PHE A 248 -11.42 16.20 5.32
C PHE A 248 -10.49 16.31 6.52
N GLY A 249 -10.65 15.47 7.55
CA GLY A 249 -9.73 15.41 8.69
C GLY A 249 -8.30 15.12 8.28
N LEU A 250 -8.11 14.10 7.44
CA LEU A 250 -6.79 13.75 6.92
C LEU A 250 -6.20 14.89 6.08
N GLN A 251 -6.96 15.48 5.16
CA GLN A 251 -6.48 16.58 4.32
C GLN A 251 -6.18 17.85 5.14
N MET A 252 -6.93 18.14 6.20
CA MET A 252 -6.65 19.27 7.09
C MET A 252 -5.29 19.13 7.80
N VAL A 253 -4.95 17.94 8.30
CA VAL A 253 -3.63 17.65 8.89
C VAL A 253 -2.52 17.92 7.86
N LEU A 254 -2.67 17.36 6.65
CA LEU A 254 -1.66 17.43 5.59
C LEU A 254 -1.48 18.85 5.03
N VAL A 255 -2.58 19.56 4.79
CA VAL A 255 -2.55 20.95 4.31
C VAL A 255 -1.97 21.87 5.37
N ARG A 256 -2.31 21.69 6.65
CA ARG A 256 -1.72 22.49 7.73
C ARG A 256 -0.22 22.23 7.88
N ARG A 257 0.22 20.97 7.82
CA ARG A 257 1.64 20.61 7.76
C ARG A 257 2.35 21.31 6.59
N LYS A 258 1.74 21.32 5.41
CA LYS A 258 2.28 22.01 4.23
C LYS A 258 2.37 23.53 4.43
N ALA A 259 1.35 24.15 5.00
CA ALA A 259 1.36 25.58 5.33
C ALA A 259 2.45 25.91 6.37
N SER A 260 2.59 25.11 7.42
CA SER A 260 3.67 25.25 8.40
C SER A 260 5.06 25.09 7.77
N ALA A 261 5.24 24.15 6.84
CA ALA A 261 6.50 23.98 6.12
C ALA A 261 6.83 25.19 5.23
N ARG A 262 5.83 25.80 4.57
CA ARG A 262 5.99 27.03 3.78
C ARG A 262 6.33 28.25 4.64
N ALA A 263 5.94 28.27 5.91
CA ALA A 263 6.29 29.33 6.85
C ALA A 263 7.76 29.26 7.31
N VAL A 264 8.42 28.11 7.13
CA VAL A 264 9.85 27.96 7.41
C VAL A 264 10.64 28.76 6.36
N LYS A 265 11.49 29.68 6.83
CA LYS A 265 12.36 30.46 5.94
C LYS A 265 13.39 29.54 5.29
N GLY A 266 13.44 29.56 3.97
CA GLY A 266 14.44 28.89 3.15
C GLY A 266 15.31 29.90 2.40
N LYS A 267 16.33 29.39 1.69
CA LYS A 267 17.17 30.20 0.81
C LYS A 267 16.80 29.93 -0.64
N ALA A 268 16.23 30.93 -1.31
CA ALA A 268 15.86 30.84 -2.71
C ALA A 268 17.07 30.58 -3.63
N ARG A 269 16.89 29.69 -4.60
CA ARG A 269 17.88 29.27 -5.62
C ARG A 269 17.33 29.59 -7.01
N PRO A 270 17.30 30.87 -7.44
CA PRO A 270 16.78 31.25 -8.75
C PRO A 270 17.63 30.68 -9.88
N GLN A 271 16.99 30.37 -11.01
CA GLN A 271 17.72 29.96 -12.22
C GLN A 271 18.58 31.09 -12.77
N ARG A 272 19.75 30.72 -13.30
CA ARG A 272 20.67 31.61 -13.99
C ARG A 272 20.75 31.22 -15.46
N GLY A 273 20.61 32.20 -16.35
CA GLY A 273 20.69 31.98 -17.80
C GLY A 273 22.12 31.79 -18.32
N ASP A 274 23.11 32.08 -17.48
CA ASP A 274 24.54 32.07 -17.80
C ASP A 274 25.34 31.04 -16.99
N GLY A 275 24.68 30.16 -16.22
CA GLY A 275 25.33 29.19 -15.34
C GLY A 275 25.65 27.83 -15.98
N ILE A 276 26.14 26.92 -15.15
CA ILE A 276 26.51 25.54 -15.52
C ILE A 276 25.30 24.80 -16.09
N LEU A 277 24.09 25.03 -15.55
CA LEU A 277 22.87 24.41 -16.06
C LEU A 277 22.59 24.75 -17.52
N ALA A 278 22.77 26.02 -17.91
CA ALA A 278 22.52 26.47 -19.29
C ALA A 278 23.53 25.86 -20.27
N ALA A 279 24.81 25.81 -19.87
CA ALA A 279 25.86 25.16 -20.66
C ALA A 279 25.63 23.64 -20.79
N PHE A 280 25.24 23.00 -19.69
CA PHE A 280 24.88 21.58 -19.66
C PHE A 280 23.71 21.27 -20.60
N ASP A 281 22.59 22.00 -20.49
CA ASP A 281 21.42 21.79 -21.34
C ASP A 281 21.75 21.96 -22.84
N ALA A 282 22.66 22.88 -23.19
CA ALA A 282 23.14 23.07 -24.57
C ALA A 282 24.05 21.94 -25.07
N SER A 283 24.70 21.22 -24.16
CA SER A 283 25.61 20.10 -24.48
C SER A 283 24.90 18.76 -24.67
N LEU A 284 23.62 18.66 -24.29
CA LEU A 284 22.89 17.40 -24.32
C LEU A 284 22.74 16.85 -25.75
N PRO A 285 23.08 15.56 -26.00
CA PRO A 285 23.00 14.96 -27.32
C PRO A 285 21.56 14.59 -27.74
N PHE A 286 20.56 14.93 -26.93
CA PHE A 286 19.16 14.62 -27.14
C PHE A 286 18.27 15.78 -26.66
N THR A 287 17.02 15.78 -27.09
CA THR A 287 16.01 16.75 -26.66
C THR A 287 15.24 16.22 -25.46
N LEU A 288 14.98 17.10 -24.49
CA LEU A 288 14.14 16.78 -23.34
C LEU A 288 12.71 16.45 -23.80
N THR A 289 12.09 15.47 -23.15
CA THR A 289 10.66 15.20 -23.34
C THR A 289 9.82 16.37 -22.81
N GLU A 290 8.56 16.47 -23.24
CA GLU A 290 7.65 17.50 -22.73
C GLU A 290 7.48 17.37 -21.21
N GLY A 291 7.29 16.14 -20.71
CA GLY A 291 7.21 15.87 -19.28
C GLY A 291 8.49 16.25 -18.52
N GLN A 292 9.68 16.04 -19.09
CA GLN A 292 10.95 16.46 -18.46
C GLN A 292 11.08 17.99 -18.39
N ARG A 293 10.55 18.72 -19.37
CA ARG A 293 10.54 20.19 -19.38
C ARG A 293 9.54 20.75 -18.39
N GLU A 294 8.31 20.23 -18.37
CA GLU A 294 7.24 20.64 -17.45
C GLU A 294 7.67 20.39 -16.00
N VAL A 295 8.00 19.14 -15.65
CA VAL A 295 8.43 18.77 -14.30
C VAL A 295 9.72 19.49 -13.89
N GLY A 296 10.66 19.67 -14.84
CA GLY A 296 11.87 20.45 -14.58
C GLY A 296 11.57 21.94 -14.31
N GLY A 297 10.56 22.50 -14.98
CA GLY A 297 10.07 23.86 -14.75
C GLY A 297 9.42 24.02 -13.38
N ASP A 298 8.58 23.06 -12.98
CA ASP A 298 7.95 23.05 -11.65
C ASP A 298 9.00 23.02 -10.53
N ILE A 299 9.97 22.11 -10.63
CA ILE A 299 11.08 22.01 -9.66
C ILE A 299 11.88 23.31 -9.65
N ALA A 300 12.17 23.88 -10.82
CA ALA A 300 12.93 25.12 -10.92
C ALA A 300 12.21 26.32 -10.28
N ALA A 301 10.90 26.41 -10.48
CA ALA A 301 10.06 27.44 -9.89
C ALA A 301 10.03 27.32 -8.36
N ASP A 302 9.86 26.11 -7.83
CA ASP A 302 9.89 25.85 -6.40
C ASP A 302 11.25 26.16 -5.76
N LEU A 303 12.35 25.77 -6.41
CA LEU A 303 13.70 26.10 -5.96
C LEU A 303 13.93 27.61 -5.87
N ALA A 304 13.26 28.41 -6.71
CA ALA A 304 13.37 29.87 -6.69
C ALA A 304 12.58 30.53 -5.55
N THR A 305 11.80 29.78 -4.77
CA THR A 305 10.99 30.34 -3.66
C THR A 305 11.80 30.47 -2.35
N PRO A 306 11.42 31.42 -1.45
CA PRO A 306 12.12 31.66 -0.18
C PRO A 306 11.70 30.69 0.94
N HIS A 307 11.19 29.51 0.60
CA HIS A 307 10.81 28.45 1.53
C HIS A 307 11.27 27.08 1.00
N PRO A 308 11.57 26.10 1.87
CA PRO A 308 12.02 24.78 1.44
C PRO A 308 11.01 24.10 0.51
N MET A 309 11.50 23.57 -0.61
CA MET A 309 10.70 22.74 -1.52
C MET A 309 10.57 21.35 -0.89
N HIS A 310 9.38 20.76 -0.99
CA HIS A 310 9.12 19.37 -0.64
C HIS A 310 8.37 18.71 -1.78
N ARG A 311 9.10 17.98 -2.64
CA ARG A 311 8.53 17.44 -3.88
C ARG A 311 8.88 15.96 -4.07
N LEU A 312 7.91 15.16 -4.49
CA LEU A 312 8.03 13.78 -4.93
C LEU A 312 8.04 13.74 -6.47
N LEU A 313 9.19 13.41 -7.04
CA LEU A 313 9.37 13.08 -8.44
C LEU A 313 9.15 11.57 -8.64
N GLN A 314 7.99 11.21 -9.14
CA GLN A 314 7.70 9.83 -9.55
C GLN A 314 7.78 9.69 -11.06
N GLY A 315 8.23 8.54 -11.52
CA GLY A 315 8.27 8.23 -12.94
C GLY A 315 8.77 6.83 -13.16
N GLU A 316 8.49 6.27 -14.33
CA GLU A 316 8.92 4.92 -14.66
C GLU A 316 10.44 4.79 -14.64
N VAL A 317 10.93 3.56 -14.52
CA VAL A 317 12.35 3.24 -14.69
C VAL A 317 12.77 3.63 -16.12
N GLY A 318 13.72 4.57 -16.23
CA GLY A 318 14.21 5.08 -17.52
C GLY A 318 13.50 6.33 -18.06
N SER A 319 12.53 6.90 -17.33
CA SER A 319 11.85 8.17 -17.71
C SER A 319 12.78 9.40 -17.67
N GLY A 320 13.98 9.28 -17.09
CA GLY A 320 14.95 10.37 -16.97
C GLY A 320 14.91 11.12 -15.64
N LYS A 321 14.45 10.49 -14.54
CA LYS A 321 14.46 11.08 -13.19
C LYS A 321 15.82 11.66 -12.79
N THR A 322 16.91 10.91 -13.05
CA THR A 322 18.28 11.35 -12.79
C THR A 322 18.65 12.62 -13.56
N LEU A 323 18.18 12.77 -14.80
CA LEU A 323 18.44 13.99 -15.58
C LEU A 323 17.71 15.19 -14.96
N VAL A 324 16.43 15.01 -14.60
CA VAL A 324 15.64 16.06 -13.94
C VAL A 324 16.27 16.46 -12.61
N SER A 325 16.74 15.51 -11.80
CA SER A 325 17.39 15.82 -10.52
C SER A 325 18.76 16.48 -10.71
N VAL A 326 19.58 16.06 -11.67
CA VAL A 326 20.86 16.74 -11.99
C VAL A 326 20.64 18.20 -12.39
N ARG A 327 19.63 18.49 -13.22
CA ARG A 327 19.28 19.88 -13.57
C ARG A 327 18.92 20.71 -12.34
N ALA A 328 18.17 20.14 -11.41
CA ALA A 328 17.84 20.78 -10.13
C ALA A 328 19.09 21.01 -9.24
N MET A 329 20.02 20.05 -9.20
CA MET A 329 21.29 20.21 -8.48
C MET A 329 22.14 21.33 -9.08
N LEU A 330 22.25 21.40 -10.42
CA LEU A 330 23.01 22.44 -11.10
C LEU A 330 22.42 23.84 -10.83
N GLN A 331 21.10 23.99 -10.79
CA GLN A 331 20.47 25.25 -10.40
C GLN A 331 20.88 25.70 -8.99
N VAL A 332 21.00 24.77 -8.04
CA VAL A 332 21.47 25.09 -6.68
C VAL A 332 22.95 25.47 -6.68
N VAL A 333 23.77 24.78 -7.46
CA VAL A 333 25.21 25.09 -7.63
C VAL A 333 25.41 26.47 -8.27
N ASP A 334 24.65 26.80 -9.32
CA ASP A 334 24.67 28.11 -9.98
C ASP A 334 24.27 29.26 -9.03
N ALA A 335 23.43 28.96 -8.04
CA ALA A 335 23.02 29.85 -6.96
C ALA A 335 23.97 29.80 -5.74
N GLY A 336 25.17 29.20 -5.88
CA GLY A 336 26.23 29.17 -4.87
C GLY A 336 25.99 28.21 -3.71
N GLY A 337 25.07 27.25 -3.84
CA GLY A 337 24.85 26.19 -2.86
C GLY A 337 25.46 24.85 -3.28
N GLN A 338 25.32 23.86 -2.42
CA GLN A 338 25.67 22.47 -2.65
C GLN A 338 24.41 21.61 -2.73
N ALA A 339 24.49 20.51 -3.48
CA ALA A 339 23.46 19.50 -3.52
C ALA A 339 23.98 18.14 -3.05
N ALA A 340 23.15 17.39 -2.34
CA ALA A 340 23.45 16.03 -1.90
C ALA A 340 22.48 15.04 -2.55
N LEU A 341 22.97 13.93 -3.11
CA LEU A 341 22.16 12.78 -3.53
C LEU A 341 22.38 11.61 -2.58
N LEU A 342 21.31 11.12 -1.97
CA LEU A 342 21.29 9.94 -1.12
C LEU A 342 20.75 8.73 -1.90
N ALA A 343 21.58 7.69 -1.96
CA ALA A 343 21.22 6.40 -2.54
C ALA A 343 21.14 5.32 -1.45
N PRO A 344 20.24 4.33 -1.56
CA PRO A 344 19.98 3.36 -0.49
C PRO A 344 21.13 2.38 -0.26
N THR A 345 21.98 2.17 -1.27
CA THR A 345 23.12 1.26 -1.21
C THR A 345 24.36 1.90 -1.81
N GLU A 346 25.54 1.42 -1.40
CA GLU A 346 26.82 1.92 -1.92
C GLU A 346 26.98 1.66 -3.41
N VAL A 347 26.42 0.56 -3.91
CA VAL A 347 26.38 0.22 -5.33
C VAL A 347 25.61 1.29 -6.11
N LEU A 348 24.44 1.69 -5.63
CA LEU A 348 23.65 2.76 -6.26
C LEU A 348 24.31 4.13 -6.11
N ALA A 349 24.92 4.44 -4.98
CA ALA A 349 25.68 5.68 -4.81
C ALA A 349 26.82 5.80 -5.83
N THR A 350 27.60 4.73 -5.98
CA THR A 350 28.70 4.65 -6.95
C THR A 350 28.18 4.73 -8.38
N GLN A 351 27.05 4.09 -8.67
CA GLN A 351 26.42 4.18 -9.98
C GLN A 351 25.97 5.60 -10.30
N HIS A 352 25.24 6.26 -9.39
CA HIS A 352 24.79 7.64 -9.57
C HIS A 352 25.97 8.59 -9.74
N HIS A 353 27.01 8.46 -8.92
CA HIS A 353 28.24 9.24 -9.06
C HIS A 353 28.83 9.12 -10.47
N ARG A 354 29.05 7.88 -10.95
CA ARG A 354 29.58 7.65 -12.29
C ARG A 354 28.66 8.21 -13.37
N THR A 355 27.36 7.95 -13.30
CA THR A 355 26.39 8.42 -14.29
C THR A 355 26.30 9.95 -14.32
N ILE A 356 26.35 10.62 -13.18
CA ILE A 356 26.33 12.09 -13.10
C ILE A 356 27.62 12.66 -13.68
N VAL A 357 28.79 12.10 -13.34
CA VAL A 357 30.08 12.55 -13.90
C VAL A 357 30.15 12.34 -15.42
N GLU A 358 29.68 11.19 -15.91
CA GLU A 358 29.60 10.91 -17.35
C GLU A 358 28.64 11.87 -18.06
N LEU A 359 27.48 12.15 -17.46
CA LEU A 359 26.46 13.02 -18.01
C LEU A 359 26.93 14.48 -18.08
N LEU A 360 27.58 14.98 -17.02
CA LEU A 360 28.09 16.36 -16.96
C LEU A 360 29.34 16.58 -17.83
N GLY A 361 30.12 15.54 -18.12
CA GLY A 361 31.33 15.64 -18.90
C GLY A 361 32.31 16.68 -18.32
N ALA A 362 32.76 17.63 -19.16
CA ALA A 362 33.67 18.70 -18.74
C ALA A 362 33.10 19.61 -17.64
N HIS A 363 31.77 19.70 -17.50
CA HIS A 363 31.11 20.52 -16.47
C HIS A 363 31.14 19.88 -15.08
N GLY A 364 31.41 18.59 -14.95
CA GLY A 364 31.43 17.85 -13.67
C GLY A 364 32.82 17.59 -13.09
N ARG A 365 33.87 18.12 -13.73
CA ARG A 365 35.29 17.81 -13.47
C ARG A 365 36.09 19.02 -12.97
N ALA A 366 35.47 19.90 -12.18
CA ALA A 366 36.13 21.11 -11.71
C ALA A 366 37.50 20.84 -11.07
N GLY A 367 38.54 21.51 -11.56
CA GLY A 367 39.93 21.32 -11.12
C GLY A 367 40.74 20.30 -11.94
N GLU A 368 40.15 19.68 -12.97
CA GLU A 368 40.86 18.85 -13.96
C GLU A 368 41.29 19.68 -15.19
N LEU A 369 42.24 19.16 -15.98
CA LEU A 369 42.84 19.89 -17.11
C LEU A 369 41.87 20.14 -18.27
N ASP A 370 40.86 19.29 -18.44
CA ASP A 370 39.83 19.32 -19.49
C ASP A 370 38.49 19.91 -18.97
N ALA A 371 38.48 20.49 -17.77
CA ALA A 371 37.30 21.07 -17.18
C ALA A 371 36.80 22.32 -17.93
N ALA A 372 35.49 22.50 -17.96
CA ALA A 372 34.89 23.76 -18.40
C ALA A 372 35.25 24.89 -17.43
N GLY A 373 35.27 26.14 -17.91
CA GLY A 373 35.59 27.31 -17.08
C GLY A 373 34.64 27.49 -15.88
N GLU A 374 33.38 27.12 -16.06
CA GLU A 374 32.35 27.06 -15.01
C GLU A 374 31.96 25.59 -14.79
N ALA A 375 32.88 24.82 -14.20
CA ALA A 375 32.63 23.43 -13.83
C ALA A 375 32.31 23.32 -12.33
N THR A 376 31.59 22.26 -11.96
CA THR A 376 31.38 21.81 -10.58
C THR A 376 32.13 20.51 -10.32
N ARG A 377 32.38 20.20 -9.06
CA ARG A 377 32.98 18.92 -8.63
C ARG A 377 31.90 18.00 -8.08
N VAL A 378 31.94 16.74 -8.50
CA VAL A 378 31.05 15.67 -8.04
C VAL A 378 31.83 14.67 -7.18
N THR A 379 31.53 14.62 -5.89
CA THR A 379 32.27 13.82 -4.91
C THR A 379 31.43 12.66 -4.39
N LEU A 380 32.03 11.47 -4.24
CA LEU A 380 31.39 10.28 -3.68
C LEU A 380 31.78 10.11 -2.21
N VAL A 381 30.80 9.85 -1.33
CA VAL A 381 30.98 9.55 0.09
C VAL A 381 30.27 8.23 0.43
N THR A 382 31.03 7.17 0.69
CA THR A 382 30.51 5.85 1.13
C THR A 382 31.26 5.32 2.35
N GLY A 383 30.71 4.31 3.01
CA GLY A 383 31.33 3.67 4.17
C GLY A 383 32.53 2.80 3.80
N SER A 384 32.53 2.23 2.59
CA SER A 384 33.62 1.40 2.04
C SER A 384 34.88 2.15 1.62
N GLN A 385 34.87 3.48 1.59
CA GLN A 385 36.05 4.27 1.21
C GLN A 385 37.19 4.15 2.23
N GLY A 386 38.42 3.97 1.73
CA GLY A 386 39.62 4.05 2.56
C GLY A 386 39.74 5.40 3.28
N ALA A 387 40.28 5.40 4.50
CA ALA A 387 40.26 6.56 5.40
C ALA A 387 40.82 7.86 4.79
N LYS A 388 41.83 7.77 3.92
CA LYS A 388 42.40 8.93 3.22
C LYS A 388 41.42 9.54 2.21
N ALA A 389 40.80 8.70 1.38
CA ALA A 389 39.84 9.13 0.37
C ALA A 389 38.58 9.70 1.02
N ARG A 390 38.06 9.03 2.06
CA ARG A 390 36.90 9.52 2.82
C ARG A 390 37.17 10.88 3.46
N ARG A 391 38.34 11.08 4.09
CA ARG A 391 38.71 12.37 4.70
C ARG A 391 38.79 13.50 3.67
N ALA A 392 39.35 13.23 2.49
CA ALA A 392 39.39 14.21 1.40
C ALA A 392 37.98 14.56 0.91
N ALA A 393 37.14 13.56 0.67
CA ALA A 393 35.75 13.76 0.23
C ALA A 393 34.91 14.57 1.24
N LEU A 394 35.09 14.32 2.54
CA LEU A 394 34.43 15.08 3.59
C LEU A 394 34.95 16.53 3.68
N ALA A 395 36.25 16.75 3.46
CA ALA A 395 36.80 18.10 3.42
C ALA A 395 36.24 18.90 2.23
N GLU A 396 36.18 18.29 1.03
CA GLU A 396 35.59 18.91 -0.16
C GLU A 396 34.09 19.25 0.03
N ALA A 397 33.36 18.42 0.80
CA ALA A 397 31.97 18.71 1.14
C ALA A 397 31.87 19.87 2.14
N ALA A 398 32.70 19.88 3.18
CA ALA A 398 32.67 20.88 4.24
C ALA A 398 33.13 22.28 3.79
N ASP A 399 34.10 22.35 2.87
CA ASP A 399 34.63 23.63 2.36
C ASP A 399 33.90 24.19 1.14
N GLY A 400 32.95 23.43 0.58
CA GLY A 400 32.14 23.85 -0.57
C GLY A 400 32.76 23.55 -1.93
N THR A 401 33.96 22.94 -1.99
CA THR A 401 34.62 22.59 -3.25
C THR A 401 33.78 21.60 -4.07
N ALA A 402 33.12 20.65 -3.40
CA ALA A 402 32.17 19.73 -4.01
C ALA A 402 30.78 20.39 -4.11
N GLY A 403 30.41 20.86 -5.31
CA GLY A 403 29.06 21.38 -5.55
C GLY A 403 27.99 20.28 -5.54
N ILE A 404 28.35 19.04 -5.90
CA ILE A 404 27.46 17.87 -5.82
C ILE A 404 28.14 16.77 -5.00
N VAL A 405 27.45 16.27 -3.97
CA VAL A 405 27.90 15.16 -3.15
C VAL A 405 26.94 13.98 -3.31
N VAL A 406 27.46 12.82 -3.70
CA VAL A 406 26.69 11.57 -3.83
C VAL A 406 27.12 10.63 -2.71
N GLY A 407 26.17 10.01 -2.03
CA GLY A 407 26.50 9.08 -0.97
C GLY A 407 25.35 8.22 -0.50
N THR A 408 25.62 7.40 0.51
CA THR A 408 24.59 6.62 1.19
C THR A 408 24.12 7.32 2.46
N HIS A 409 23.43 6.58 3.35
CA HIS A 409 23.19 6.98 4.73
C HIS A 409 24.45 7.46 5.48
N ALA A 410 25.66 7.17 4.96
CA ALA A 410 26.89 7.75 5.46
C ALA A 410 26.89 9.28 5.52
N LEU A 411 26.12 9.95 4.65
CA LEU A 411 25.94 11.40 4.66
C LEU A 411 25.12 11.91 5.86
N LEU A 412 24.38 11.03 6.53
CA LEU A 412 23.54 11.35 7.69
C LEU A 412 24.32 11.36 9.01
N TYR A 413 25.46 10.68 9.07
CA TYR A 413 26.22 10.54 10.31
C TYR A 413 26.82 11.85 10.81
N ASP A 414 27.08 11.91 12.11
CA ASP A 414 27.81 13.01 12.74
C ASP A 414 29.22 13.12 12.15
N GLY A 415 29.66 14.35 11.87
CA GLY A 415 30.95 14.66 11.23
C GLY A 415 30.92 14.75 9.70
N VAL A 416 29.74 14.77 9.07
CA VAL A 416 29.56 15.19 7.68
C VAL A 416 28.91 16.57 7.67
N ASP A 417 29.70 17.58 7.32
CA ASP A 417 29.30 18.99 7.27
C ASP A 417 29.32 19.49 5.82
N PHE A 418 28.50 20.49 5.54
CA PHE A 418 28.40 21.16 4.24
C PHE A 418 28.58 22.66 4.44
N ALA A 419 29.19 23.34 3.46
CA ALA A 419 29.32 24.79 3.47
C ALA A 419 27.97 25.51 3.26
N ASP A 420 27.17 25.05 2.30
CA ASP A 420 25.83 25.58 2.02
C ASP A 420 24.94 24.52 1.37
N LEU A 421 24.43 23.56 2.14
CA LEU A 421 23.53 22.52 1.62
C LEU A 421 22.19 23.16 1.19
N GLY A 422 21.97 23.28 -0.11
CA GLY A 422 20.78 23.91 -0.69
C GLY A 422 19.72 22.91 -1.19
N LEU A 423 20.12 21.71 -1.63
CA LEU A 423 19.19 20.68 -2.11
C LEU A 423 19.62 19.29 -1.65
N VAL A 424 18.64 18.51 -1.22
CA VAL A 424 18.77 17.09 -0.91
C VAL A 424 17.90 16.31 -1.89
N VAL A 425 18.51 15.38 -2.61
CA VAL A 425 17.84 14.43 -3.49
C VAL A 425 17.88 13.05 -2.85
N VAL A 426 16.73 12.43 -2.63
CA VAL A 426 16.63 11.07 -2.07
C VAL A 426 16.12 10.12 -3.14
N ASP A 427 16.86 9.06 -3.46
CA ASP A 427 16.43 8.04 -4.43
C ASP A 427 15.87 6.80 -3.73
N GLU A 428 14.77 6.24 -4.25
CA GLU A 428 14.07 5.06 -3.72
C GLU A 428 13.66 5.17 -2.24
N GLN A 429 12.78 6.15 -1.96
CA GLN A 429 12.33 6.53 -0.61
C GLN A 429 11.82 5.38 0.27
N HIS A 430 11.26 4.30 -0.29
CA HIS A 430 10.62 3.25 0.50
C HIS A 430 11.58 2.50 1.45
N ARG A 431 12.90 2.73 1.34
CA ARG A 431 13.90 2.20 2.27
C ARG A 431 14.42 3.23 3.29
N PHE A 432 13.99 4.49 3.20
CA PHE A 432 14.45 5.59 4.03
C PHE A 432 13.33 6.04 4.99
N GLY A 433 13.60 5.93 6.29
CA GLY A 433 12.67 6.34 7.34
C GLY A 433 12.50 7.87 7.42
N VAL A 434 11.41 8.31 8.07
CA VAL A 434 11.13 9.75 8.29
C VAL A 434 12.24 10.44 9.08
N GLU A 435 12.83 9.76 10.08
CA GLU A 435 13.93 10.27 10.92
C GLU A 435 15.17 10.71 10.12
N GLN A 436 15.44 10.02 9.01
CA GLN A 436 16.61 10.30 8.18
C GLN A 436 16.42 11.60 7.37
N ARG A 437 15.17 11.98 7.06
CA ARG A 437 14.84 13.26 6.42
C ARG A 437 15.04 14.42 7.39
N ASP A 438 14.65 14.23 8.64
CA ASP A 438 14.80 15.26 9.68
C ASP A 438 16.27 15.45 10.08
N ALA A 439 17.05 14.37 10.10
CA ALA A 439 18.51 14.45 10.30
C ALA A 439 19.22 15.32 9.25
N LEU A 440 18.77 15.28 7.98
CA LEU A 440 19.34 16.12 6.91
C LEU A 440 18.90 17.57 6.99
N ARG A 441 17.65 17.82 7.38
CA ARG A 441 17.18 19.19 7.64
C ARG A 441 17.99 19.84 8.77
N ALA A 442 18.35 19.06 9.79
CA ALA A 442 19.16 19.52 10.91
C ALA A 442 20.63 19.78 10.57
N LYS A 443 21.14 19.30 9.43
CA LYS A 443 22.53 19.50 8.99
C LYS A 443 22.80 20.85 8.32
N ALA A 444 21.78 21.64 8.03
CA ALA A 444 21.94 22.96 7.45
C ALA A 444 21.34 24.02 8.39
N GLU A 445 22.01 25.16 8.53
CA GLU A 445 21.48 26.30 9.31
C GLU A 445 20.14 26.79 8.75
N VAL A 446 19.99 26.77 7.43
CA VAL A 446 18.75 27.02 6.71
C VAL A 446 18.28 25.70 6.10
N PRO A 447 17.04 25.26 6.35
CA PRO A 447 16.57 23.98 5.84
C PRO A 447 16.68 23.89 4.31
N PRO A 448 17.28 22.81 3.77
CA PRO A 448 17.47 22.65 2.34
C PRO A 448 16.15 22.32 1.64
N HIS A 449 16.12 22.55 0.32
CA HIS A 449 15.08 21.98 -0.54
C HIS A 449 15.22 20.45 -0.55
N VAL A 450 14.09 19.73 -0.65
CA VAL A 450 14.04 18.27 -0.66
C VAL A 450 13.29 17.78 -1.89
N LEU A 451 13.99 17.01 -2.72
CA LEU A 451 13.43 16.29 -3.86
C LEU A 451 13.53 14.80 -3.60
N VAL A 452 12.41 14.10 -3.58
CA VAL A 452 12.38 12.65 -3.40
C VAL A 452 12.04 11.98 -4.72
N MET A 453 12.75 10.92 -5.08
CA MET A 453 12.53 10.17 -6.30
C MET A 453 12.04 8.76 -5.98
N THR A 454 11.09 8.28 -6.79
CA THR A 454 10.64 6.89 -6.73
C THR A 454 10.52 6.30 -8.13
N ALA A 455 10.95 5.06 -8.30
CA ALA A 455 10.74 4.33 -9.54
C ALA A 455 9.38 3.64 -9.62
N THR A 456 8.75 3.34 -8.49
CA THR A 456 7.39 2.80 -8.46
C THR A 456 6.42 3.97 -8.50
N PRO A 457 5.62 4.11 -9.57
CA PRO A 457 4.55 5.10 -9.58
C PRO A 457 3.60 4.82 -8.43
N ILE A 458 3.12 5.88 -7.78
CA ILE A 458 2.17 5.82 -6.69
C ILE A 458 0.91 6.53 -7.17
N PRO A 459 -0.28 5.91 -7.06
CA PRO A 459 -1.52 6.58 -7.46
C PRO A 459 -1.61 7.94 -6.78
N ARG A 460 -2.02 8.97 -7.53
CA ARG A 460 -2.02 10.35 -7.05
C ARG A 460 -2.80 10.51 -5.74
N THR A 461 -3.88 9.75 -5.58
CA THR A 461 -4.71 9.78 -4.37
C THR A 461 -3.97 9.27 -3.14
N VAL A 462 -3.20 8.18 -3.26
CA VAL A 462 -2.31 7.69 -2.20
C VAL A 462 -1.20 8.69 -1.92
N ALA A 463 -0.62 9.28 -2.97
CA ALA A 463 0.41 10.30 -2.77
C ALA A 463 -0.15 11.53 -2.03
N MET A 464 -1.40 11.92 -2.30
CA MET A 464 -2.07 13.03 -1.63
C MET A 464 -2.48 12.76 -0.17
N THR A 465 -2.60 11.49 0.24
CA THR A 465 -3.02 11.10 1.60
C THR A 465 -1.87 10.60 2.47
N VAL A 466 -0.94 9.84 1.91
CA VAL A 466 0.22 9.26 2.64
C VAL A 466 1.42 10.19 2.61
N TYR A 467 1.64 10.84 1.47
CA TYR A 467 2.76 11.76 1.25
C TYR A 467 2.26 13.20 1.04
N GLY A 468 1.11 13.55 1.62
CA GLY A 468 0.37 14.77 1.30
C GLY A 468 1.09 16.08 1.69
N ASP A 469 2.19 15.99 2.45
CA ASP A 469 3.15 17.07 2.71
C ASP A 469 4.01 17.40 1.47
N LEU A 470 4.14 16.47 0.52
CA LEU A 470 4.91 16.61 -0.70
C LEU A 470 4.04 17.10 -1.87
N GLU A 471 4.61 17.97 -2.71
CA GLU A 471 4.09 18.22 -4.05
C GLU A 471 4.47 17.06 -4.97
N VAL A 472 3.57 16.60 -5.84
CA VAL A 472 3.79 15.39 -6.64
C VAL A 472 3.98 15.77 -8.10
N SER A 473 5.13 15.45 -8.67
CA SER A 473 5.42 15.55 -10.10
C SER A 473 5.52 14.16 -10.71
N ALA A 474 4.73 13.92 -11.75
CA ALA A 474 4.66 12.62 -12.43
C ALA A 474 5.28 12.67 -13.82
N LEU A 475 6.37 11.93 -14.02
CA LEU A 475 7.09 11.81 -15.27
C LEU A 475 6.62 10.55 -16.02
N ALA A 476 5.50 10.67 -16.74
CA ALA A 476 4.88 9.55 -17.46
C ALA A 476 5.52 9.26 -18.83
N GLN A 477 6.12 10.26 -19.47
CA GLN A 477 6.69 10.10 -20.81
C GLN A 477 8.06 9.41 -20.78
N LEU A 478 8.19 8.31 -21.54
CA LEU A 478 9.48 7.66 -21.79
C LEU A 478 10.26 8.39 -22.92
N PRO A 479 11.60 8.52 -22.83
CA PRO A 479 12.42 9.09 -23.90
C PRO A 479 12.31 8.31 -25.22
N LYS A 480 12.45 9.03 -26.35
CA LYS A 480 12.46 8.42 -27.69
C LYS A 480 13.67 7.49 -27.86
N GLY A 481 13.44 6.28 -28.36
CA GLY A 481 14.49 5.28 -28.67
C GLY A 481 14.47 4.01 -27.82
N ARG A 482 13.59 3.93 -26.80
CA ARG A 482 13.37 2.69 -26.05
C ARG A 482 12.37 1.79 -26.78
N SER A 483 12.78 0.57 -27.06
CA SER A 483 11.88 -0.44 -27.63
C SER A 483 10.94 -0.99 -26.53
N PRO A 484 9.66 -1.22 -26.84
CA PRO A 484 8.70 -1.75 -25.86
C PRO A 484 9.10 -3.16 -25.40
N ILE A 485 8.66 -3.52 -24.19
CA ILE A 485 8.86 -4.85 -23.63
C ILE A 485 7.56 -5.62 -23.79
N THR A 486 7.56 -6.67 -24.60
CA THR A 486 6.42 -7.58 -24.71
C THR A 486 6.42 -8.51 -23.51
N THR A 487 5.27 -8.64 -22.84
CA THR A 487 5.13 -9.47 -21.64
C THR A 487 4.11 -10.58 -21.87
N HIS A 488 4.44 -11.81 -21.49
CA HIS A 488 3.54 -12.96 -21.60
C HIS A 488 3.51 -13.78 -20.31
N VAL A 489 2.32 -14.24 -19.92
CA VAL A 489 2.15 -15.21 -18.84
C VAL A 489 2.30 -16.62 -19.40
N VAL A 490 3.17 -17.41 -18.77
CA VAL A 490 3.53 -18.76 -19.21
C VAL A 490 3.05 -19.78 -18.17
N PRO A 491 2.28 -20.80 -18.56
CA PRO A 491 1.88 -21.87 -17.64
C PRO A 491 3.09 -22.71 -17.24
N GLY A 492 3.48 -22.64 -15.96
CA GLY A 492 4.64 -23.37 -15.42
C GLY A 492 4.43 -24.88 -15.33
N THR A 493 3.17 -25.34 -15.32
CA THR A 493 2.81 -26.77 -15.31
C THR A 493 2.93 -27.44 -16.68
N ASP A 494 3.07 -26.67 -17.77
CA ASP A 494 3.20 -27.21 -19.12
C ASP A 494 4.67 -27.25 -19.56
N GLU A 495 5.24 -28.46 -19.59
CA GLU A 495 6.62 -28.70 -20.02
C GLU A 495 6.93 -28.24 -21.45
N ARG A 496 5.94 -28.12 -22.34
CA ARG A 496 6.15 -27.62 -23.70
C ARG A 496 6.46 -26.13 -23.69
N TRP A 497 5.71 -25.37 -22.90
CA TRP A 497 5.92 -23.94 -22.72
C TRP A 497 7.24 -23.63 -22.00
N MET A 498 7.60 -24.43 -21.00
CA MET A 498 8.90 -24.31 -20.32
C MET A 498 10.07 -24.58 -21.27
N ARG A 499 10.03 -25.67 -22.05
CA ARG A 499 11.06 -25.96 -23.08
C ARG A 499 11.16 -24.85 -24.12
N ARG A 500 10.03 -24.30 -24.57
CA ARG A 500 10.02 -23.19 -25.53
C ARG A 500 10.67 -21.93 -24.94
N SER A 501 10.43 -21.65 -23.65
CA SER A 501 11.02 -20.51 -22.94
C SER A 501 12.55 -20.60 -22.88
N TRP A 502 13.09 -21.78 -22.57
CA TRP A 502 14.54 -22.01 -22.58
C TRP A 502 15.15 -21.95 -23.97
N GLN A 503 14.47 -22.52 -24.97
CA GLN A 503 14.87 -22.38 -26.37
C GLN A 503 14.91 -20.91 -26.80
N ARG A 504 13.96 -20.09 -26.32
CA ARG A 504 13.92 -18.67 -26.65
C ARG A 504 15.10 -17.90 -26.04
N ILE A 505 15.51 -18.23 -24.80
CA ILE A 505 16.75 -17.67 -24.22
C ILE A 505 17.95 -17.99 -25.12
N ARG A 506 18.06 -19.23 -25.61
CA ARG A 506 19.17 -19.61 -26.51
C ARG A 506 19.16 -18.82 -27.82
N GLU A 507 17.98 -18.59 -28.42
CA GLU A 507 17.83 -17.77 -29.62
C GLU A 507 18.33 -16.34 -29.41
N GLU A 508 17.96 -15.72 -28.28
CA GLU A 508 18.40 -14.35 -27.93
C GLU A 508 19.91 -14.28 -27.70
N VAL A 509 20.47 -15.26 -26.99
CA VAL A 509 21.92 -15.31 -26.75
C VAL A 509 22.70 -15.56 -28.05
N GLN A 510 22.19 -16.40 -28.95
CA GLN A 510 22.77 -16.61 -30.28
C GLN A 510 22.73 -15.34 -31.15
N ALA A 511 21.73 -14.49 -30.95
CA ALA A 511 21.66 -13.17 -31.58
C ALA A 511 22.64 -12.15 -30.95
N GLY A 512 23.41 -12.54 -29.93
CA GLY A 512 24.39 -11.70 -29.24
C GLY A 512 23.82 -10.92 -28.06
N HIS A 513 22.61 -11.24 -27.62
CA HIS A 513 21.97 -10.64 -26.46
C HIS A 513 22.19 -11.46 -25.18
N GLN A 514 21.64 -10.97 -24.07
CA GLN A 514 21.78 -11.60 -22.75
C GLN A 514 20.42 -11.72 -22.07
N ALA A 515 20.31 -12.62 -21.09
CA ALA A 515 19.04 -12.90 -20.42
C ALA A 515 19.14 -12.96 -18.89
N TYR A 516 18.03 -12.64 -18.23
CA TYR A 516 17.83 -12.81 -16.79
C TYR A 516 16.83 -13.93 -16.51
N ILE A 517 17.11 -14.73 -15.48
CA ILE A 517 16.18 -15.70 -14.91
C ILE A 517 16.03 -15.37 -13.43
N VAL A 518 14.82 -15.03 -12.99
CA VAL A 518 14.54 -14.60 -11.62
C VAL A 518 13.77 -15.69 -10.89
N ALA A 519 14.22 -16.06 -9.69
CA ALA A 519 13.51 -16.99 -8.80
C ALA A 519 13.26 -16.33 -7.43
N PRO A 520 12.16 -16.68 -6.74
CA PRO A 520 11.76 -16.00 -5.50
C PRO A 520 12.68 -16.31 -4.30
N ARG A 521 13.39 -17.45 -4.31
CA ARG A 521 14.20 -17.92 -3.17
C ARG A 521 15.66 -18.15 -3.53
N ILE A 522 16.54 -18.07 -2.53
CA ILE A 522 17.97 -18.42 -2.66
C ILE A 522 18.15 -19.95 -2.65
N GLY A 523 17.75 -20.62 -1.55
CA GLY A 523 18.02 -22.05 -1.33
C GLY A 523 19.42 -22.33 -0.75
N GLY A 524 19.67 -23.58 -0.34
CA GLY A 524 21.01 -24.06 0.03
C GLY A 524 21.34 -24.23 1.52
N ASP A 525 20.54 -23.69 2.46
CA ASP A 525 20.77 -23.79 3.91
C ASP A 525 19.60 -24.42 4.69
N ASP A 526 19.89 -25.03 5.84
CA ASP A 526 18.93 -25.64 6.77
C ASP A 526 17.96 -24.63 7.43
N ASP A 527 18.36 -23.36 7.46
CA ASP A 527 17.55 -22.20 7.92
C ASP A 527 16.65 -21.61 6.81
N ASP A 528 16.83 -22.03 5.55
CA ASP A 528 16.02 -21.62 4.38
C ASP A 528 14.96 -22.69 4.05
N LYS A 529 14.48 -23.40 5.08
CA LYS A 529 13.39 -24.38 4.95
C LYS A 529 12.17 -23.68 4.36
N PRO A 530 11.51 -24.29 3.36
CA PRO A 530 10.28 -23.72 2.83
C PRO A 530 9.31 -23.50 3.99
N PRO A 531 8.61 -22.35 4.06
CA PRO A 531 7.49 -22.22 4.97
C PRO A 531 6.58 -23.43 4.74
N LYS A 532 6.10 -24.05 5.83
CA LYS A 532 5.03 -25.04 5.70
C LYS A 532 3.80 -24.29 5.19
N ASP A 533 3.63 -24.26 3.87
CA ASP A 533 2.39 -23.81 3.25
C ASP A 533 1.31 -24.79 3.71
N ASP A 534 0.45 -24.33 4.63
CA ASP A 534 -0.72 -25.07 5.14
C ASP A 534 -1.77 -25.34 4.03
N ASP A 535 -1.51 -24.81 2.82
CA ASP A 535 -2.37 -24.79 1.64
C ASP A 535 -1.97 -25.82 0.55
N GLY A 536 -0.99 -26.71 0.85
CA GLY A 536 -0.63 -27.83 -0.03
C GLY A 536 0.11 -27.48 -1.33
N ARG A 537 0.63 -26.25 -1.48
CA ARG A 537 1.43 -25.80 -2.63
C ARG A 537 2.87 -26.32 -2.57
N ARG A 538 3.50 -26.49 -3.75
CA ARG A 538 4.93 -26.82 -3.83
C ARG A 538 5.79 -25.65 -3.32
N PRO A 539 6.97 -25.92 -2.73
CA PRO A 539 7.87 -24.87 -2.28
C PRO A 539 8.31 -23.96 -3.43
N PRO A 540 8.57 -22.67 -3.16
CA PRO A 540 9.08 -21.74 -4.17
C PRO A 540 10.40 -22.21 -4.76
N VAL A 541 10.58 -21.98 -6.06
CA VAL A 541 11.81 -22.34 -6.75
C VAL A 541 13.00 -21.52 -6.21
N ALA A 542 14.15 -22.18 -6.05
CA ALA A 542 15.35 -21.58 -5.51
C ALA A 542 16.44 -21.39 -6.59
N VAL A 543 17.15 -20.26 -6.54
CA VAL A 543 18.25 -19.94 -7.47
C VAL A 543 19.36 -20.98 -7.40
N MET A 544 19.69 -21.48 -6.21
CA MET A 544 20.75 -22.48 -6.01
C MET A 544 20.40 -23.85 -6.58
N ASP A 545 19.11 -24.14 -6.81
CA ASP A 545 18.65 -25.36 -7.45
C ASP A 545 18.55 -25.16 -8.98
N VAL A 546 17.99 -24.03 -9.42
CA VAL A 546 17.74 -23.72 -10.84
C VAL A 546 19.01 -23.43 -11.61
N GLY A 547 19.93 -22.66 -11.02
CA GLY A 547 21.17 -22.26 -11.67
C GLY A 547 21.95 -23.45 -12.20
N PRO A 548 22.35 -24.40 -11.33
CA PRO A 548 23.05 -25.61 -11.74
C PRO A 548 22.22 -26.49 -12.69
N ALA A 549 20.93 -26.70 -12.41
CA ALA A 549 20.09 -27.54 -13.25
C ALA A 549 19.94 -27.01 -14.69
N LEU A 550 19.85 -25.68 -14.86
CA LEU A 550 19.81 -25.06 -16.19
C LEU A 550 21.17 -25.10 -16.87
N ALA A 551 22.26 -24.86 -16.13
CA ALA A 551 23.62 -24.91 -16.64
C ALA A 551 24.05 -26.32 -17.06
N GLU A 552 23.53 -27.38 -16.43
CA GLU A 552 23.79 -28.77 -16.85
C GLU A 552 22.78 -29.26 -17.91
N GLY A 553 21.59 -28.64 -17.97
CA GLY A 553 20.49 -29.06 -18.82
C GLY A 553 20.27 -28.16 -20.04
N ALA A 554 19.19 -27.39 -20.00
CA ALA A 554 18.68 -26.65 -21.17
C ALA A 554 19.65 -25.57 -21.69
N LEU A 555 20.52 -25.03 -20.83
CA LEU A 555 21.45 -23.94 -21.13
C LEU A 555 22.93 -24.38 -21.09
N HIS A 556 23.22 -25.67 -21.27
CA HIS A 556 24.57 -26.25 -21.14
C HIS A 556 25.68 -25.63 -22.02
N ASP A 557 25.31 -24.98 -23.12
CA ASP A 557 26.27 -24.30 -24.01
C ASP A 557 26.44 -22.81 -23.69
N LEU A 558 25.77 -22.31 -22.65
CA LEU A 558 25.76 -20.89 -22.29
C LEU A 558 26.55 -20.65 -21.00
N ARG A 559 27.13 -19.45 -20.89
CA ARG A 559 27.85 -19.03 -19.68
C ARG A 559 26.84 -18.49 -18.67
N VAL A 560 26.45 -19.34 -17.73
CA VAL A 560 25.44 -19.04 -16.70
C VAL A 560 26.12 -18.58 -15.41
N GLY A 561 25.73 -17.41 -14.91
CA GLY A 561 26.11 -16.90 -13.58
C GLY A 561 24.96 -16.99 -12.59
N ILE A 562 25.28 -17.10 -11.30
CA ILE A 562 24.30 -17.12 -10.20
C ILE A 562 24.48 -15.85 -9.36
N LEU A 563 23.38 -15.18 -9.00
CA LEU A 563 23.44 -13.98 -8.16
C LEU A 563 22.31 -13.94 -7.12
N HIS A 564 22.66 -13.82 -5.83
CA HIS A 564 21.67 -13.80 -4.75
C HIS A 564 22.03 -12.89 -3.58
N GLY A 565 21.07 -12.64 -2.69
CA GLY A 565 21.16 -11.60 -1.65
C GLY A 565 22.23 -11.84 -0.60
N ARG A 566 22.52 -13.11 -0.29
CA ARG A 566 23.52 -13.52 0.70
C ARG A 566 24.97 -13.45 0.20
N MET A 567 25.21 -13.22 -1.08
CA MET A 567 26.58 -13.14 -1.60
C MET A 567 27.31 -11.88 -1.10
N PRO A 568 28.63 -11.95 -0.84
CA PRO A 568 29.47 -10.79 -0.61
C PRO A 568 29.32 -9.73 -1.71
N ALA A 569 29.43 -8.44 -1.34
CA ALA A 569 29.26 -7.34 -2.28
C ALA A 569 30.28 -7.39 -3.44
N GLU A 570 31.55 -7.69 -3.14
CA GLU A 570 32.61 -7.79 -4.15
C GLU A 570 32.33 -8.87 -5.21
N GLU A 571 31.75 -10.00 -4.79
CA GLU A 571 31.40 -11.11 -5.68
C GLU A 571 30.22 -10.76 -6.59
N LYS A 572 29.17 -10.14 -6.03
CA LYS A 572 28.04 -9.60 -6.82
C LYS A 572 28.55 -8.61 -7.87
N ASP A 573 29.42 -7.70 -7.48
CA ASP A 573 29.99 -6.69 -8.38
C ASP A 573 30.87 -7.31 -9.46
N ALA A 574 31.59 -8.40 -9.16
CA ALA A 574 32.37 -9.13 -10.14
C ALA A 574 31.47 -9.81 -11.18
N ILE A 575 30.41 -10.49 -10.75
CA ILE A 575 29.44 -11.16 -11.64
C ILE A 575 28.71 -10.14 -12.52
N MET A 576 28.28 -9.01 -11.95
CA MET A 576 27.61 -7.96 -12.72
C MET A 576 28.55 -7.28 -13.72
N ARG A 577 29.85 -7.12 -13.37
CA ARG A 577 30.86 -6.65 -14.32
C ARG A 577 31.10 -7.64 -15.46
N ALA A 578 31.25 -8.92 -15.15
CA ALA A 578 31.42 -9.98 -16.14
C ALA A 578 30.21 -10.04 -17.10
N PHE A 579 29.00 -9.95 -16.56
CA PHE A 579 27.79 -9.88 -17.37
C PHE A 579 27.74 -8.62 -18.25
N LYS A 580 28.04 -7.44 -17.71
CA LYS A 580 28.12 -6.21 -18.54
C LYS A 580 29.18 -6.31 -19.64
N ALA A 581 30.30 -6.99 -19.37
CA ALA A 581 31.38 -7.23 -20.32
C ALA A 581 31.09 -8.33 -21.35
N ARG A 582 29.91 -8.98 -21.30
CA ARG A 582 29.51 -10.13 -22.13
C ARG A 582 30.39 -11.37 -21.91
N GLU A 583 30.96 -11.50 -20.72
CA GLU A 583 31.65 -12.71 -20.26
C GLU A 583 30.65 -13.77 -19.75
N LEU A 584 29.44 -13.34 -19.36
CA LEU A 584 28.31 -14.19 -19.00
C LEU A 584 27.12 -13.91 -19.94
N ASP A 585 26.41 -14.96 -20.31
CA ASP A 585 25.26 -14.88 -21.23
C ASP A 585 23.94 -14.78 -20.48
N VAL A 586 23.83 -15.47 -19.34
CA VAL A 586 22.62 -15.58 -18.54
C VAL A 586 22.96 -15.40 -17.06
N ILE A 587 22.15 -14.62 -16.33
CA ILE A 587 22.19 -14.59 -14.86
C ILE A 587 20.92 -15.22 -14.31
N VAL A 588 21.09 -16.21 -13.42
CA VAL A 588 20.02 -16.75 -12.56
C VAL A 588 20.11 -16.09 -11.20
N ALA A 589 19.07 -15.40 -10.78
CA ALA A 589 19.14 -14.56 -9.59
C ALA A 589 17.84 -14.40 -8.83
N THR A 590 17.94 -13.89 -7.60
CA THR A 590 16.77 -13.47 -6.83
C THR A 590 16.37 -12.04 -7.18
N THR A 591 15.44 -11.45 -6.41
CA THR A 591 15.04 -10.03 -6.47
C THR A 591 16.19 -9.02 -6.32
N VAL A 592 17.43 -9.46 -6.08
CA VAL A 592 18.58 -8.55 -5.95
C VAL A 592 18.86 -7.77 -7.24
N ILE A 593 18.46 -8.28 -8.41
CA ILE A 593 18.57 -7.54 -9.69
C ILE A 593 17.65 -6.30 -9.71
N GLU A 594 16.69 -6.19 -8.80
CA GLU A 594 15.87 -4.99 -8.62
C GLU A 594 16.73 -3.74 -8.35
N VAL A 595 18.01 -3.89 -7.96
CA VAL A 595 18.90 -2.79 -7.62
C VAL A 595 20.02 -2.60 -8.66
N GLY A 596 19.93 -1.53 -9.45
CA GLY A 596 21.10 -0.70 -9.79
C GLY A 596 22.12 -1.13 -10.85
N VAL A 597 21.83 -2.07 -11.76
CA VAL A 597 22.71 -2.24 -12.93
C VAL A 597 21.92 -2.20 -14.22
N ASP A 598 22.34 -1.30 -15.11
CA ASP A 598 21.81 -1.18 -16.46
C ASP A 598 22.68 -2.01 -17.42
N VAL A 599 22.07 -2.98 -18.08
CA VAL A 599 22.71 -3.84 -19.09
C VAL A 599 21.92 -3.68 -20.38
N PRO A 600 22.30 -2.74 -21.28
CA PRO A 600 21.54 -2.46 -22.50
C PRO A 600 21.36 -3.66 -23.43
N ASN A 601 22.25 -4.64 -23.34
CA ASN A 601 22.24 -5.86 -24.14
C ASN A 601 21.35 -6.97 -23.56
N ALA A 602 20.76 -6.77 -22.37
CA ALA A 602 19.81 -7.70 -21.79
C ALA A 602 18.41 -7.49 -22.40
N THR A 603 18.00 -8.41 -23.27
CA THR A 603 16.73 -8.31 -24.01
C THR A 603 15.65 -9.21 -23.44
N MET A 604 16.00 -10.26 -22.69
CA MET A 604 15.03 -11.25 -22.23
C MET A 604 15.06 -11.46 -20.71
N MET A 605 13.88 -11.59 -20.10
CA MET A 605 13.70 -11.93 -18.70
C MET A 605 12.68 -13.06 -18.54
N VAL A 606 12.98 -14.02 -17.68
CA VAL A 606 12.05 -15.07 -17.23
C VAL A 606 11.91 -14.99 -15.71
N ILE A 607 10.69 -14.82 -15.21
CA ILE A 607 10.40 -14.79 -13.77
C ILE A 607 9.68 -16.09 -13.41
N LEU A 608 10.32 -16.92 -12.60
CA LEU A 608 9.79 -18.18 -12.07
C LEU A 608 8.89 -17.91 -10.88
N ASP A 609 7.80 -18.67 -10.74
CA ASP A 609 6.79 -18.49 -9.68
C ASP A 609 6.32 -17.03 -9.56
N ALA A 610 6.02 -16.39 -10.70
CA ALA A 610 5.68 -14.97 -10.78
C ALA A 610 4.46 -14.59 -9.90
N ASP A 611 3.57 -15.54 -9.61
CA ASP A 611 2.45 -15.35 -8.68
C ASP A 611 2.87 -15.15 -7.21
N ARG A 612 4.13 -15.38 -6.87
CA ARG A 612 4.66 -15.10 -5.53
C ARG A 612 5.26 -13.69 -5.39
N PHE A 613 5.33 -12.92 -6.47
CA PHE A 613 5.84 -11.55 -6.46
C PHE A 613 4.70 -10.52 -6.43
N GLY A 614 4.95 -9.38 -5.79
CA GLY A 614 4.05 -8.22 -5.86
C GLY A 614 4.08 -7.56 -7.24
N VAL A 615 3.00 -6.86 -7.61
CA VAL A 615 2.89 -6.15 -8.92
C VAL A 615 4.04 -5.17 -9.11
N SER A 616 4.36 -4.40 -8.07
CA SER A 616 5.45 -3.43 -8.07
C SER A 616 6.83 -4.08 -8.33
N GLN A 617 7.09 -5.26 -7.75
CA GLN A 617 8.34 -6.00 -7.96
C GLN A 617 8.43 -6.52 -9.39
N LEU A 618 7.35 -7.11 -9.92
CA LEU A 618 7.28 -7.57 -11.31
C LEU A 618 7.53 -6.42 -12.29
N HIS A 619 6.98 -5.23 -12.03
CA HIS A 619 7.23 -4.06 -12.85
C HIS A 619 8.71 -3.60 -12.80
N GLN A 620 9.32 -3.55 -11.62
CA GLN A 620 10.73 -3.19 -11.46
C GLN A 620 11.67 -4.18 -12.16
N LEU A 621 11.42 -5.49 -11.98
CA LEU A 621 12.16 -6.56 -12.64
C LEU A 621 12.02 -6.46 -14.16
N ARG A 622 10.79 -6.35 -14.68
CA ARG A 622 10.52 -6.14 -16.11
C ARG A 622 11.31 -4.95 -16.66
N GLY A 623 11.39 -3.85 -15.92
CA GLY A 623 12.14 -2.65 -16.30
C GLY A 623 13.67 -2.82 -16.36
N ARG A 624 14.22 -3.99 -16.03
CA ARG A 624 15.66 -4.31 -16.15
C ARG A 624 16.07 -4.80 -17.53
N VAL A 625 15.11 -5.18 -18.39
CA VAL A 625 15.37 -5.56 -19.79
C VAL A 625 14.84 -4.52 -20.77
N GLY A 626 15.26 -4.61 -22.04
CA GLY A 626 14.78 -3.72 -23.10
C GLY A 626 15.21 -2.27 -22.89
N ARG A 627 16.48 -2.07 -22.51
CA ARG A 627 17.09 -0.75 -22.29
C ARG A 627 17.92 -0.26 -23.47
N GLY A 628 18.33 -1.17 -24.37
CA GLY A 628 18.95 -0.83 -25.65
C GLY A 628 17.92 -0.58 -26.75
N SER A 629 18.40 -0.59 -28.00
CA SER A 629 17.57 -0.48 -29.20
C SER A 629 16.79 -1.77 -29.52
N ALA A 630 17.23 -2.92 -28.99
CA ALA A 630 16.57 -4.20 -29.19
C ALA A 630 15.28 -4.31 -28.37
N ALA A 631 14.25 -4.96 -28.93
CA ALA A 631 12.98 -5.19 -28.24
C ALA A 631 13.15 -6.11 -27.04
N GLY A 632 12.45 -5.80 -25.94
CA GLY A 632 12.49 -6.61 -24.73
C GLY A 632 11.41 -7.69 -24.72
N LEU A 633 11.69 -8.83 -24.07
CA LEU A 633 10.73 -9.90 -23.82
C LEU A 633 10.75 -10.31 -22.34
N CYS A 634 9.58 -10.29 -21.69
CA CYS A 634 9.41 -10.73 -20.30
C CYS A 634 8.42 -11.88 -20.22
N LEU A 635 8.84 -13.01 -19.65
CA LEU A 635 8.00 -14.20 -19.44
C LEU A 635 7.71 -14.37 -17.95
N LEU A 636 6.42 -14.35 -17.58
CA LEU A 636 5.94 -14.53 -16.22
C LEU A 636 5.46 -15.97 -16.05
N VAL A 637 6.27 -16.83 -15.45
CA VAL A 637 5.94 -18.25 -15.26
C VAL A 637 5.11 -18.42 -14.00
N SER A 638 3.93 -19.04 -14.10
CA SER A 638 3.05 -19.29 -12.96
C SER A 638 2.31 -20.62 -13.07
N GLU A 639 2.02 -21.24 -11.92
CA GLU A 639 1.17 -22.43 -11.81
C GLU A 639 -0.26 -22.10 -11.36
N SER A 640 -0.60 -20.80 -11.28
CA SER A 640 -1.92 -20.35 -10.87
C SER A 640 -3.01 -20.86 -11.82
N ALA A 641 -4.10 -21.37 -11.25
CA ALA A 641 -5.24 -21.81 -12.03
C ALA A 641 -5.87 -20.63 -12.80
N PRO A 642 -6.32 -20.82 -14.07
CA PRO A 642 -7.02 -19.80 -14.82
C PRO A 642 -8.24 -19.27 -14.04
N GLY A 643 -8.40 -17.93 -14.01
CA GLY A 643 -9.49 -17.27 -13.27
C GLY A 643 -9.27 -17.17 -11.75
N SER A 644 -8.12 -17.58 -11.23
CA SER A 644 -7.74 -17.23 -9.85
C SER A 644 -7.30 -15.77 -9.75
N PRO A 645 -7.42 -15.11 -8.57
CA PRO A 645 -6.96 -13.73 -8.38
C PRO A 645 -5.49 -13.52 -8.77
N ALA A 646 -4.64 -14.53 -8.53
CA ALA A 646 -3.23 -14.50 -8.91
C ALA A 646 -3.02 -14.53 -10.43
N ALA A 647 -3.82 -15.31 -11.17
CA ALA A 647 -3.78 -15.37 -12.63
C ALA A 647 -4.30 -14.08 -13.26
N GLU A 648 -5.39 -13.52 -12.75
CA GLU A 648 -5.93 -12.23 -13.19
C GLU A 648 -4.93 -11.09 -12.97
N ARG A 649 -4.25 -11.08 -11.81
CA ARG A 649 -3.16 -10.13 -11.52
C ARG A 649 -2.02 -10.23 -12.53
N LEU A 650 -1.54 -11.44 -12.82
CA LEU A 650 -0.45 -11.63 -13.78
C LEU A 650 -0.86 -11.24 -15.20
N ALA A 651 -2.11 -11.53 -15.59
CA ALA A 651 -2.66 -11.08 -16.88
C ALA A 651 -2.68 -9.56 -16.97
N ALA A 652 -3.16 -8.88 -15.92
CA ALA A 652 -3.16 -7.42 -15.86
C ALA A 652 -1.73 -6.83 -15.94
N VAL A 653 -0.75 -7.45 -15.29
CA VAL A 653 0.67 -7.08 -15.40
C VAL A 653 1.21 -7.24 -16.82
N ALA A 654 0.78 -8.28 -17.53
CA ALA A 654 1.21 -8.56 -18.89
C ALA A 654 0.57 -7.61 -19.93
N GLU A 655 -0.66 -7.17 -19.69
CA GLU A 655 -1.42 -6.33 -20.63
C GLU A 655 -0.96 -4.87 -20.68
N THR A 656 -0.41 -4.34 -19.59
CA THR A 656 0.02 -2.93 -19.54
C THR A 656 1.50 -2.75 -19.25
N THR A 657 2.13 -1.87 -20.02
CA THR A 657 3.49 -1.39 -19.72
C THR A 657 3.51 -0.21 -18.75
N ASP A 658 2.36 0.47 -18.58
CA ASP A 658 2.20 1.68 -17.77
C ASP A 658 2.29 1.37 -16.26
N GLY A 659 3.36 1.85 -15.63
CA GLY A 659 3.60 1.67 -14.21
C GLY A 659 2.57 2.35 -13.30
N PHE A 660 1.92 3.44 -13.73
CA PHE A 660 0.85 4.09 -12.96
C PHE A 660 -0.39 3.20 -12.92
N ARG A 661 -0.77 2.64 -14.08
CA ARG A 661 -1.90 1.70 -14.13
C ARG A 661 -1.63 0.44 -13.31
N LEU A 662 -0.39 -0.05 -13.29
CA LEU A 662 0.00 -1.17 -12.44
C LEU A 662 -0.05 -0.84 -10.95
N ALA A 663 0.32 0.37 -10.55
CA ALA A 663 0.24 0.78 -9.16
C ALA A 663 -1.21 0.93 -8.68
N GLU A 664 -2.12 1.39 -9.54
CA GLU A 664 -3.57 1.37 -9.26
C GLU A 664 -4.05 -0.06 -9.06
N LEU A 665 -3.68 -0.99 -9.95
CA LEU A 665 -4.04 -2.41 -9.84
C LEU A 665 -3.45 -3.09 -8.59
N ASP A 666 -2.20 -2.77 -8.22
CA ASP A 666 -1.58 -3.27 -6.97
C ASP A 666 -2.37 -2.80 -5.74
N LEU A 667 -2.82 -1.55 -5.75
CA LEU A 667 -3.61 -0.96 -4.67
C LEU A 667 -5.07 -1.46 -4.65
N GLU A 668 -5.67 -1.77 -5.80
CA GLU A 668 -7.00 -2.37 -5.88
C GLU A 668 -7.02 -3.78 -5.24
N GLN A 669 -5.90 -4.50 -5.37
CA GLN A 669 -5.79 -5.89 -4.92
C GLN A 669 -5.29 -6.03 -3.50
N ARG A 670 -4.41 -5.13 -3.04
CA ARG A 670 -4.04 -5.05 -1.62
C ARG A 670 -5.20 -4.45 -0.85
N ARG A 671 -5.54 -5.01 0.32
CA ARG A 671 -6.44 -4.31 1.23
C ARG A 671 -5.72 -3.01 1.63
N GLU A 672 -6.42 -1.89 1.58
CA GLU A 672 -5.85 -0.53 1.73
C GLU A 672 -5.00 -0.34 3.01
N GLY A 673 -5.19 -1.20 4.02
CA GLY A 673 -4.35 -1.27 5.22
C GLY A 673 -2.88 -1.65 5.00
N ASP A 674 -2.53 -2.37 3.93
CA ASP A 674 -1.14 -2.82 3.68
C ASP A 674 -0.23 -1.70 3.16
N VAL A 675 -0.80 -0.72 2.44
CA VAL A 675 -0.05 0.41 1.86
C VAL A 675 0.20 1.51 2.90
N LEU A 676 -0.66 1.59 3.91
CA LEU A 676 -0.44 2.36 5.14
C LEU A 676 0.45 1.60 6.15
N GLY A 677 0.73 0.32 5.88
CA GLY A 677 1.73 -0.51 6.55
C GLY A 677 1.13 -1.58 7.46
N GLU A 678 1.38 -2.84 7.15
CA GLU A 678 1.11 -4.01 8.02
C GLU A 678 1.87 -3.97 9.37
N ALA A 679 2.89 -3.10 9.48
CA ALA A 679 3.58 -2.79 10.74
C ALA A 679 2.77 -1.87 11.68
N GLN A 680 1.52 -1.54 11.34
CA GLN A 680 0.58 -0.77 12.18
C GLN A 680 -0.53 -1.63 12.80
N SER A 681 -0.39 -2.96 12.74
CA SER A 681 -1.37 -3.93 13.28
C SER A 681 -1.59 -3.86 14.80
N GLY A 682 -1.02 -2.89 15.50
CA GLY A 682 -1.24 -2.64 16.92
C GLY A 682 -2.44 -1.75 17.23
N HIS A 683 -2.63 -0.62 16.56
CA HIS A 683 -3.62 0.39 16.95
C HIS A 683 -4.17 1.20 15.76
N ARG A 684 -5.44 1.60 15.91
CA ARG A 684 -6.37 2.41 15.08
C ARG A 684 -5.82 3.06 13.79
N SER A 685 -6.04 2.43 12.63
CA SER A 685 -6.04 3.18 11.35
C SER A 685 -7.14 4.26 11.38
N SER A 686 -6.77 5.52 11.13
CA SER A 686 -7.69 6.68 11.15
C SER A 686 -8.72 6.66 10.02
N VAL A 687 -8.48 5.87 8.97
CA VAL A 687 -9.36 5.66 7.82
C VAL A 687 -10.07 4.31 7.94
N LYS A 688 -11.41 4.32 7.95
CA LYS A 688 -12.25 3.11 8.10
C LYS A 688 -13.21 2.88 6.94
N LEU A 689 -13.74 3.96 6.35
CA LEU A 689 -14.70 3.89 5.25
C LEU A 689 -14.13 4.42 3.94
N LEU A 690 -13.24 5.42 4.02
CA LEU A 690 -12.68 6.09 2.86
C LEU A 690 -11.75 5.14 2.09
N SER A 691 -12.07 4.95 0.81
CA SER A 691 -11.22 4.22 -0.13
C SER A 691 -10.38 5.19 -0.93
N LEU A 692 -9.05 5.07 -0.85
CA LEU A 692 -8.12 5.96 -1.54
C LEU A 692 -8.28 5.90 -3.06
N LEU A 693 -8.76 4.79 -3.60
CA LEU A 693 -9.01 4.61 -5.02
C LEU A 693 -10.40 5.06 -5.43
N LYS A 694 -11.43 4.52 -4.78
CA LYS A 694 -12.83 4.76 -5.19
C LYS A 694 -13.30 6.17 -4.87
N ASP A 695 -12.74 6.79 -3.84
CA ASP A 695 -13.15 8.11 -3.35
C ASP A 695 -12.16 9.23 -3.75
N ALA A 696 -11.40 9.03 -4.83
CA ALA A 696 -10.42 9.99 -5.37
C ALA A 696 -10.94 11.44 -5.49
N ASP A 697 -12.12 11.59 -6.09
CA ASP A 697 -12.76 12.90 -6.30
C ASP A 697 -13.21 13.55 -4.99
N LEU A 698 -13.67 12.73 -4.04
CA LEU A 698 -14.06 13.19 -2.69
C LEU A 698 -12.82 13.68 -1.92
N ILE A 699 -11.70 12.96 -1.99
CA ILE A 699 -10.44 13.37 -1.37
C ILE A 699 -9.94 14.69 -1.98
N ARG A 700 -10.02 14.84 -3.31
CA ARG A 700 -9.64 16.09 -3.99
C ARG A 700 -10.48 17.27 -3.52
N ALA A 701 -11.81 17.12 -3.51
CA ALA A 701 -12.71 18.17 -3.05
C ALA A 701 -12.50 18.51 -1.57
N ALA A 702 -12.23 17.51 -0.72
CA ALA A 702 -11.89 17.72 0.68
C ALA A 702 -10.58 18.49 0.86
N ARG A 703 -9.58 18.26 0.00
CA ARG A 703 -8.32 19.02 -0.02
C ARG A 703 -8.53 20.47 -0.43
N GLU A 704 -9.32 20.73 -1.47
CA GLU A 704 -9.64 22.09 -1.92
C GLU A 704 -10.31 22.88 -0.79
N ALA A 705 -11.29 22.29 -0.11
CA ALA A 705 -11.91 22.89 1.06
C ALA A 705 -10.92 23.12 2.22
N ALA A 706 -10.02 22.18 2.46
CA ALA A 706 -9.00 22.30 3.50
C ALA A 706 -8.01 23.42 3.22
N VAL A 707 -7.57 23.58 1.96
CA VAL A 707 -6.70 24.70 1.52
C VAL A 707 -7.36 26.04 1.79
N VAL A 708 -8.62 26.21 1.41
CA VAL A 708 -9.36 27.46 1.65
C VAL A 708 -9.40 27.82 3.14
N ILE A 709 -9.64 26.83 4.02
CA ILE A 709 -9.72 27.07 5.46
C ILE A 709 -8.34 27.37 6.05
N VAL A 710 -7.31 26.62 5.68
CA VAL A 710 -5.95 26.81 6.21
C VAL A 710 -5.33 28.12 5.73
N ASP A 711 -5.59 28.54 4.48
CA ASP A 711 -5.08 29.82 3.95
C ASP A 711 -5.71 31.03 4.68
N ASP A 712 -6.96 30.92 5.14
CA ASP A 712 -7.69 31.97 5.86
C ASP A 712 -7.46 31.91 7.39
N ASP A 713 -7.37 30.71 7.98
CA ASP A 713 -7.22 30.46 9.42
C ASP A 713 -6.24 29.30 9.70
N PRO A 714 -4.92 29.52 9.57
CA PRO A 714 -3.91 28.46 9.71
C PRO A 714 -3.93 27.75 11.08
N ASP A 715 -4.25 28.50 12.13
CA ASP A 715 -4.30 28.03 13.52
C ASP A 715 -5.69 27.50 13.93
N LEU A 716 -6.66 27.53 13.01
CA LEU A 716 -8.04 27.05 13.21
C LEU A 716 -8.77 27.72 14.39
N VAL A 717 -8.44 28.98 14.69
CA VAL A 717 -8.99 29.74 15.84
C VAL A 717 -10.50 29.94 15.68
N ARG A 718 -10.98 30.13 14.45
CA ARG A 718 -12.41 30.28 14.12
C ARG A 718 -13.14 28.93 14.07
N HIS A 719 -12.40 27.82 14.08
CA HIS A 719 -12.95 26.47 13.98
C HIS A 719 -12.44 25.56 15.12
N PRO A 720 -12.80 25.82 16.39
CA PRO A 720 -12.26 25.09 17.54
C PRO A 720 -12.59 23.59 17.54
N ALA A 721 -13.76 23.19 17.05
CA ALA A 721 -14.14 21.78 16.93
C ALA A 721 -13.31 21.03 15.87
N LEU A 722 -13.00 21.72 14.76
CA LEU A 722 -12.10 21.24 13.72
C LEU A 722 -10.67 21.12 14.27
N ALA A 723 -10.20 22.13 15.00
CA ALA A 723 -8.89 22.13 15.64
C ALA A 723 -8.70 20.96 16.61
N ALA A 724 -9.70 20.69 17.46
CA ALA A 724 -9.66 19.59 18.42
C ALA A 724 -9.59 18.21 17.74
N ALA A 725 -10.39 18.00 16.69
CA ALA A 725 -10.38 16.74 15.94
C ALA A 725 -9.09 16.54 15.13
N VAL A 726 -8.55 17.61 14.51
CA VAL A 726 -7.25 17.57 13.82
C VAL A 726 -6.13 17.26 14.81
N ALA A 727 -6.17 17.82 16.02
CA ALA A 727 -5.20 17.52 17.07
C ALA A 727 -5.25 16.05 17.50
N ALA A 728 -6.45 15.51 17.72
CA ALA A 728 -6.64 14.10 18.06
C ALA A 728 -6.07 13.15 16.98
N LEU A 729 -6.26 13.47 15.70
CA LEU A 729 -5.70 12.69 14.59
C LEU A 729 -4.15 12.72 14.56
N VAL A 730 -3.54 13.87 14.89
CA VAL A 730 -2.08 14.00 14.94
C VAL A 730 -1.47 13.30 16.15
N ASP A 731 -2.16 13.32 17.29
CA ASP A 731 -1.69 12.65 18.50
C ASP A 731 -1.75 11.13 18.36
N ASP A 732 -2.77 10.59 17.69
CA ASP A 732 -2.85 9.17 17.32
C ASP A 732 -1.67 8.78 16.39
N GLU A 733 -1.36 9.59 15.37
CA GLU A 733 -0.22 9.37 14.47
C GLU A 733 1.14 9.43 15.22
N ARG A 734 1.28 10.35 16.19
CA ARG A 734 2.48 10.49 17.02
C ARG A 734 2.65 9.35 18.01
N ALA A 735 1.57 8.84 18.60
CA ALA A 735 1.60 7.69 19.49
C ALA A 735 2.08 6.43 18.74
N GLU A 736 1.58 6.22 17.51
CA GLU A 736 2.06 5.16 16.62
C GLU A 736 3.54 5.31 16.20
N TYR A 737 4.03 6.54 16.15
CA TYR A 737 5.42 6.86 15.83
C TYR A 737 6.37 6.60 17.02
N LEU A 738 5.97 6.93 18.24
CA LEU A 738 6.75 6.72 19.46
C LEU A 738 6.87 5.24 19.86
N GLU A 739 5.87 4.40 19.54
CA GLU A 739 5.94 2.95 19.79
C GLU A 739 6.91 2.22 18.83
N LYS A 740 7.40 2.89 17.77
CA LYS A 740 8.37 2.37 16.80
C LYS A 740 9.82 2.78 17.08
N GLY A 741 10.06 3.56 18.14
CA GLY A 741 11.39 4.03 18.56
C GLY A 741 12.18 3.02 19.39
#